data_AF-A0A3B0K4I1-F1
#
_entry.id   AF-A0A3B0K4I1-F1
#
_cell.length_a   1.000
_cell.length_b   1.000
_cell.length_c   1.000
_cell.angle_alpha   90.00
_cell.angle_beta   90.00
_cell.angle_gamma   90.00
#
_symmetry.space_group_name_H-M   'P 1'
#
loop_
_entity.id
_entity.type
_entity.pdbx_description
1 polymer ?
#
loop_
_entity_poly.entity_id
_entity_poly.type
_entity_poly.pdbx_seq_one_letter_code
_entity_poly.pdbx_strand_id
1 'polypeptide(L)'
;MMIGLGKVIALAVNVGLVVGLAAAGPSKKEHKALDAKNNWWKNEVFYQIYPRSFQDSDGDGIGDLPGITSKLEYFAETGITAVWMSPIFESPMVDFGYDISNYTNIQPEYGTLEDFDALIAKANELGIKVILDFVPNHSSNKHPWFAKSIAREAGYEDFYMWENGTLLENGTRVPPNNWRSVFSGSAWEWNEERGQYYLRQFTYAQPDLNYRNPAVVQAMDDTLLYWLNKGVAGFRIDAVIYVYEDEQLRDEPLSGTTSDPNSFDYLEHIYTKNQKESYTLLQHWRQLLDNYSSSNEGPLRIMMTEGYAPLADLMDYYEDAQGVLGPEFPFNFDFITELNADSSAADFIFYIERWLIYMPHGHVANWVMGNHDNSRVASRFGAQSVDAMNMLMMTLPGIGVTYYGEELGMLDYRDISWEQTVDQPACEAGIDNYKWISRDPERTPMQWSDEANAGFSSAAQTWLPVHPNYKELNLRNQQQAERSHYKIYQSLLKLREKEALKSGAFIPGVLNRRVFAFKREIQGQNTLLTIINVKNQTELLDISDFIDLPNRLHVLVAGVDSAHTAGERLNPKEIILAPHEGLVIHLLVVVLLYPGSSMSSLVKSDSEDFIDWWQHTVFYQIYPRSFKDSNGDGIGDLPGITSKLQYLAETGITATWLSPIFQSPMVDFGYDISDYRKIQPEYGSMEDFQQLIDNAYELGIKIILDFVPNHSSDEHEWFKKSAAKEPGYEDYYVWADPKIDEHGERQPPNNWQSVFYGSAWEWHESRQQYYLHQFTKEQPDLNYRNPAVVQAMDDVILFWLNKGVAGFRIDAVNHMFEVESLEDEPLSGKTQDPLSYDYTRHIYTKDLPEVLEMVQHWRQLLDDFSSKHPEGPTRIMMTEAYAGLTTLADYYEDRQGVRGSHLPFNFHFITDVNGDSDARDFVYNVEKWLIYMPRGGHAANWVMGNHDNPRVASRFGPASVDAMNMLLMTLPGVAVTYNGEELGMQDYRDISWEDTVDPPARNVGEKLFKDVSRDPERTPFQWNNASNGGFSEAAKTWLPVHPNYTELNLAAQKVAAKSHYKVYKSLIELRKTAIMRRGRFTIEPISRWVFAFKRSYTNFDSIITIINVSDKEQLVNLSEFLNQPKKLVVEIAGVDSVYEKGDSLLAVAFELDLPPRGGLVLSERCSTAMSAQRRTLVKQLIKSAQVVLVAFLFYNLWRHKWTKVKINQQRF
;
A
#
# COMPACT_ATOMS: atom_id res chain seq x y z
N MET A 1 49.85 30.26 43.25
CA MET A 1 49.01 29.14 43.72
C MET A 1 48.61 29.49 45.15
N MET A 2 47.30 29.49 45.46
CA MET A 2 46.62 30.22 46.56
C MET A 2 46.45 31.74 46.32
N ILE A 3 45.29 32.08 45.75
CA ILE A 3 44.47 33.32 45.84
C ILE A 3 43.36 33.29 44.75
N GLY A 4 43.44 32.38 43.77
CA GLY A 4 42.41 32.14 42.76
C GLY A 4 41.32 31.12 43.10
N LEU A 5 41.29 30.55 44.31
CA LEU A 5 40.32 29.50 44.69
C LEU A 5 39.09 30.03 45.45
N GLY A 6 39.13 31.27 45.93
CA GLY A 6 38.05 31.85 46.75
C GLY A 6 36.88 32.47 45.97
N LYS A 7 37.02 32.69 44.65
CA LYS A 7 35.96 33.30 43.82
C LYS A 7 35.19 32.32 42.94
N VAL A 8 35.60 31.06 42.87
CA VAL A 8 34.86 30.02 42.11
C VAL A 8 33.79 29.34 42.98
N ILE A 9 33.95 29.34 44.30
CA ILE A 9 33.01 28.67 45.22
C ILE A 9 31.77 29.52 45.52
N ALA A 10 31.83 30.85 45.36
CA ALA A 10 30.69 31.74 45.60
C ALA A 10 29.72 31.86 44.40
N LEU A 11 30.09 31.41 43.20
CA LEU A 11 29.20 31.38 42.02
C LEU A 11 28.47 30.04 41.87
N ALA A 12 28.96 28.97 42.52
CA ALA A 12 28.34 27.66 42.49
C ALA A 12 27.14 27.51 43.44
N VAL A 13 26.99 28.41 44.41
CA VAL A 13 25.92 28.31 45.43
C VAL A 13 24.65 29.08 45.04
N ASN A 14 24.70 30.04 44.09
CA ASN A 14 23.52 30.79 43.63
C ASN A 14 22.95 30.36 42.27
N VAL A 15 23.58 29.40 41.57
CA VAL A 15 22.97 28.72 40.40
C VAL A 15 22.26 27.43 40.81
N GLY A 16 22.59 26.88 41.99
CA GLY A 16 21.94 25.68 42.55
C GLY A 16 20.56 25.91 43.20
N LEU A 17 20.10 27.15 43.35
CA LEU A 17 18.84 27.47 44.04
C LEU A 17 17.74 28.09 43.17
N VAL A 18 18.00 28.32 41.87
CA VAL A 18 16.96 28.72 40.89
C VAL A 18 16.62 27.60 39.89
N VAL A 19 17.37 26.48 39.91
CA VAL A 19 17.00 25.21 39.25
C VAL A 19 16.18 24.30 40.19
N GLY A 20 15.90 24.75 41.42
CA GLY A 20 15.16 23.99 42.44
C GLY A 20 13.64 24.14 42.40
N LEU A 21 13.07 24.90 41.47
CA LEU A 21 11.61 25.11 41.33
C LEU A 21 11.20 25.13 39.85
N ALA A 22 11.52 24.06 39.13
CA ALA A 22 10.85 23.68 37.89
C ALA A 22 10.99 22.15 37.73
N ALA A 23 9.87 21.44 37.96
CA ALA A 23 9.61 20.02 37.69
C ALA A 23 10.73 19.03 38.06
N ALA A 24 10.66 18.49 39.28
CA ALA A 24 11.25 17.19 39.57
C ALA A 24 10.51 16.12 38.75
N GLY A 25 10.98 15.84 37.53
CA GLY A 25 10.53 14.71 36.74
C GLY A 25 10.91 13.39 37.42
N PRO A 26 10.17 12.29 37.19
CA PRO A 26 10.40 11.03 37.88
C PRO A 26 11.83 10.53 37.68
N SER A 27 12.41 9.91 38.70
CA SER A 27 13.71 9.23 38.62
C SER A 27 13.71 8.14 37.52
N LYS A 28 14.88 7.71 37.03
CA LYS A 28 15.00 6.59 36.04
C LYS A 28 14.28 5.32 36.48
N LYS A 29 14.18 5.08 37.80
CA LYS A 29 13.48 3.92 38.36
C LYS A 29 11.96 4.11 38.32
N GLU A 30 11.47 5.31 38.62
CA GLU A 30 10.06 5.66 38.48
C GLU A 30 9.62 5.70 37.01
N HIS A 31 10.46 6.18 36.09
CA HIS A 31 10.20 6.10 34.64
C HIS A 31 10.03 4.65 34.17
N LYS A 32 10.94 3.74 34.55
CA LYS A 32 10.82 2.31 34.21
C LYS A 32 9.56 1.66 34.80
N ALA A 33 9.17 2.05 36.01
CA ALA A 33 7.96 1.55 36.64
C ALA A 33 6.69 2.08 35.95
N LEU A 34 6.69 3.37 35.56
CA LEU A 34 5.58 3.98 34.81
C LEU A 34 5.44 3.36 33.42
N ASP A 35 6.57 3.11 32.75
CA ASP A 35 6.63 2.48 31.43
C ASP A 35 6.15 1.03 31.48
N ALA A 36 6.63 0.24 32.45
CA ALA A 36 6.15 -1.12 32.68
C ALA A 36 4.66 -1.17 33.09
N LYS A 37 4.12 -0.09 33.67
CA LYS A 37 2.70 0.01 34.01
C LYS A 37 1.86 0.35 32.77
N ASN A 38 2.27 1.33 31.97
CA ASN A 38 1.42 1.94 30.95
C ASN A 38 1.69 1.46 29.52
N ASN A 39 2.87 0.89 29.24
CA ASN A 39 3.32 0.55 27.89
C ASN A 39 3.71 -0.93 27.73
N TRP A 40 3.30 -1.81 28.64
CA TRP A 40 3.69 -3.22 28.65
C TRP A 40 3.33 -3.96 27.35
N TRP A 41 2.26 -3.53 26.67
CA TRP A 41 1.69 -4.17 25.48
C TRP A 41 2.40 -3.80 24.16
N LYS A 42 3.11 -2.65 24.10
CA LYS A 42 3.55 -2.02 22.84
C LYS A 42 4.58 -2.81 22.03
N ASN A 43 5.24 -3.78 22.64
CA ASN A 43 6.26 -4.63 22.00
C ASN A 43 6.01 -6.12 22.25
N GLU A 44 4.82 -6.45 22.76
CA GLU A 44 4.49 -7.78 23.24
C GLU A 44 4.31 -8.77 22.09
N VAL A 45 4.38 -10.05 22.41
CA VAL A 45 3.87 -11.13 21.55
C VAL A 45 2.66 -11.74 22.24
N PHE A 46 1.48 -11.49 21.67
CA PHE A 46 0.23 -12.08 22.16
C PHE A 46 0.07 -13.48 21.60
N TYR A 47 -0.13 -14.45 22.50
CA TYR A 47 -0.36 -15.82 22.11
C TYR A 47 -1.84 -16.18 22.25
N GLN A 48 -2.50 -16.49 21.13
CA GLN A 48 -3.89 -16.88 21.11
C GLN A 48 -4.04 -18.38 21.43
N ILE A 49 -4.84 -18.66 22.45
CA ILE A 49 -5.20 -19.99 22.90
C ILE A 49 -6.66 -20.24 22.49
N TYR A 50 -6.89 -21.35 21.78
CA TYR A 50 -8.24 -21.89 21.58
C TYR A 50 -8.49 -22.95 22.68
N PRO A 51 -9.27 -22.65 23.74
CA PRO A 51 -9.28 -23.43 24.98
C PRO A 51 -9.54 -24.92 24.75
N ARG A 52 -10.56 -25.24 23.94
CA ARG A 52 -11.01 -26.59 23.64
C ARG A 52 -9.93 -27.51 23.05
N SER A 53 -8.87 -26.94 22.47
CA SER A 53 -7.81 -27.67 21.76
C SER A 53 -6.43 -27.51 22.37
N PHE A 54 -6.31 -26.83 23.51
CA PHE A 54 -4.99 -26.53 24.06
C PHE A 54 -4.44 -27.64 24.96
N GLN A 55 -5.16 -28.00 26.03
CA GLN A 55 -4.78 -29.11 26.91
C GLN A 55 -6.00 -29.59 27.70
N ASP A 56 -6.30 -30.88 27.65
CA ASP A 56 -7.28 -31.56 28.49
C ASP A 56 -6.60 -32.06 29.78
N SER A 57 -7.20 -31.76 30.94
CA SER A 57 -6.67 -32.16 32.24
C SER A 57 -7.38 -33.33 32.92
N ASP A 58 -8.60 -33.67 32.51
CA ASP A 58 -9.46 -34.66 33.18
C ASP A 58 -9.76 -35.91 32.34
N GLY A 59 -9.38 -35.91 31.06
CA GLY A 59 -9.46 -37.04 30.16
C GLY A 59 -10.81 -37.19 29.46
N ASP A 60 -11.60 -36.13 29.34
CA ASP A 60 -12.87 -36.12 28.61
C ASP A 60 -12.72 -35.87 27.09
N GLY A 61 -11.53 -35.47 26.63
CA GLY A 61 -11.21 -35.20 25.23
C GLY A 61 -11.34 -33.73 24.81
N ILE A 62 -11.61 -32.82 25.76
CA ILE A 62 -11.80 -31.38 25.58
C ILE A 62 -10.81 -30.60 26.45
N GLY A 63 -10.21 -29.54 25.90
CA GLY A 63 -9.28 -28.70 26.67
C GLY A 63 -9.99 -27.77 27.65
N ASP A 64 -9.38 -27.56 28.82
CA ASP A 64 -9.99 -26.90 29.99
C ASP A 64 -9.05 -25.89 30.69
N LEU A 65 -9.58 -25.08 31.61
CA LEU A 65 -8.82 -24.06 32.33
C LEU A 65 -7.71 -24.65 33.23
N PRO A 66 -7.92 -25.77 33.96
CA PRO A 66 -6.83 -26.43 34.67
C PRO A 66 -5.74 -26.95 33.72
N GLY A 67 -6.10 -27.45 32.54
CA GLY A 67 -5.18 -27.85 31.49
C GLY A 67 -4.31 -26.70 31.02
N ILE A 68 -4.92 -25.54 30.70
CA ILE A 68 -4.18 -24.31 30.35
C ILE A 68 -3.27 -23.89 31.51
N THR A 69 -3.78 -23.89 32.74
CA THR A 69 -3.01 -23.53 33.95
C THR A 69 -1.76 -24.40 34.11
N SER A 70 -1.88 -25.71 33.83
CA SER A 70 -0.76 -26.66 33.90
C SER A 70 0.36 -26.42 32.87
N LYS A 71 0.08 -25.61 31.85
CA LYS A 71 1.00 -25.27 30.77
C LYS A 71 1.53 -23.84 30.86
N LEU A 72 1.18 -23.03 31.86
CA LEU A 72 1.63 -21.63 31.88
C LEU A 72 3.16 -21.49 31.94
N GLU A 73 3.88 -22.43 32.56
CA GLU A 73 5.34 -22.49 32.55
C GLU A 73 5.94 -22.53 31.13
N TYR A 74 5.24 -23.14 30.17
CA TYR A 74 5.66 -23.18 28.76
C TYR A 74 5.82 -21.77 28.17
N PHE A 75 4.89 -20.85 28.50
CA PHE A 75 4.95 -19.47 28.03
C PHE A 75 6.11 -18.70 28.68
N ALA A 76 6.32 -18.91 29.98
CA ALA A 76 7.45 -18.31 30.69
C ALA A 76 8.81 -18.78 30.12
N GLU A 77 8.94 -20.06 29.77
CA GLU A 77 10.15 -20.64 29.18
C GLU A 77 10.39 -20.18 27.73
N THR A 78 9.33 -19.92 26.97
CA THR A 78 9.43 -19.39 25.60
C THR A 78 9.71 -17.89 25.58
N GLY A 79 9.28 -17.16 26.62
CA GLY A 79 9.39 -15.71 26.71
C GLY A 79 8.12 -14.96 26.32
N ILE A 80 7.00 -15.66 26.19
CA ILE A 80 5.66 -15.08 25.99
C ILE A 80 5.17 -14.53 27.33
N THR A 81 4.71 -13.27 27.35
CA THR A 81 4.20 -12.65 28.59
C THR A 81 2.75 -12.19 28.49
N ALA A 82 2.06 -12.44 27.37
CA ALA A 82 0.63 -12.20 27.24
C ALA A 82 -0.06 -13.33 26.46
N VAL A 83 -1.16 -13.83 27.01
CA VAL A 83 -2.02 -14.83 26.38
C VAL A 83 -3.43 -14.27 26.24
N TRP A 84 -4.07 -14.57 25.12
CA TRP A 84 -5.47 -14.27 24.88
C TRP A 84 -6.22 -15.56 24.61
N MET A 85 -7.36 -15.75 25.27
CA MET A 85 -8.21 -16.94 25.11
C MET A 85 -9.49 -16.58 24.35
N SER A 86 -9.86 -17.42 23.36
CA SER A 86 -11.21 -17.46 22.80
C SER A 86 -12.26 -17.68 23.92
N PRO A 87 -13.57 -17.44 23.67
CA PRO A 87 -14.59 -17.35 24.72
C PRO A 87 -14.63 -18.58 25.65
N ILE A 88 -14.65 -18.31 26.95
CA ILE A 88 -14.73 -19.32 28.03
C ILE A 88 -16.06 -19.28 28.79
N PHE A 89 -17.00 -18.46 28.33
CA PHE A 89 -18.24 -18.17 29.03
C PHE A 89 -19.26 -19.31 28.92
N GLU A 90 -20.14 -19.41 29.90
CA GLU A 90 -21.24 -20.38 29.90
C GLU A 90 -22.14 -20.21 28.67
N SER A 91 -22.16 -21.22 27.81
CA SER A 91 -22.73 -21.21 26.46
C SER A 91 -23.33 -22.57 26.09
N PRO A 92 -24.38 -22.64 25.27
CA PRO A 92 -24.89 -23.90 24.73
C PRO A 92 -23.92 -24.62 23.78
N MET A 93 -22.85 -23.95 23.35
CA MET A 93 -21.78 -24.49 22.50
C MET A 93 -22.23 -24.80 21.06
N VAL A 94 -23.22 -24.06 20.54
CA VAL A 94 -23.59 -24.12 19.12
C VAL A 94 -22.48 -23.55 18.26
N ASP A 95 -21.85 -22.45 18.68
CA ASP A 95 -20.68 -21.87 18.01
C ASP A 95 -19.50 -21.77 18.99
N PHE A 96 -19.29 -22.86 19.74
CA PHE A 96 -18.12 -23.09 20.60
C PHE A 96 -17.75 -21.96 21.57
N GLY A 97 -18.76 -21.28 22.13
CA GLY A 97 -18.58 -20.25 23.16
C GLY A 97 -18.93 -18.83 22.70
N TYR A 98 -19.18 -18.64 21.39
CA TYR A 98 -19.67 -17.36 20.86
C TYR A 98 -21.19 -17.19 21.07
N ASP A 99 -21.93 -18.26 21.36
CA ASP A 99 -23.35 -18.23 21.73
C ASP A 99 -23.54 -18.11 23.27
N ILE A 100 -23.19 -16.97 23.86
CA ILE A 100 -23.09 -16.81 25.32
C ILE A 100 -24.47 -16.80 26.02
N SER A 101 -24.68 -17.69 26.99
CA SER A 101 -25.91 -17.74 27.80
C SER A 101 -25.76 -17.12 29.20
N ASN A 102 -24.52 -16.92 29.67
CA ASN A 102 -24.22 -16.15 30.87
C ASN A 102 -22.79 -15.58 30.80
N TYR A 103 -22.70 -14.26 30.65
CA TYR A 103 -21.44 -13.52 30.50
C TYR A 103 -20.53 -13.51 31.73
N THR A 104 -21.01 -13.93 32.91
CA THR A 104 -20.27 -13.83 34.19
C THR A 104 -19.98 -15.17 34.83
N ASN A 105 -20.14 -16.26 34.06
CA ASN A 105 -19.84 -17.61 34.50
C ASN A 105 -18.99 -18.35 33.46
N ILE A 106 -18.31 -19.40 33.90
CA ILE A 106 -17.44 -20.23 33.05
C ILE A 106 -18.26 -21.40 32.49
N GLN A 107 -17.98 -21.79 31.24
CA GLN A 107 -18.55 -23.01 30.67
C GLN A 107 -18.19 -24.22 31.53
N PRO A 108 -19.16 -25.06 31.92
CA PRO A 108 -18.88 -26.26 32.71
C PRO A 108 -17.83 -27.22 32.11
N GLU A 109 -17.77 -27.36 30.78
CA GLU A 109 -16.75 -28.14 30.05
C GLU A 109 -15.32 -27.55 30.19
N TYR A 110 -15.16 -26.28 30.56
CA TYR A 110 -13.86 -25.64 30.76
C TYR A 110 -13.45 -25.54 32.23
N GLY A 111 -14.35 -25.76 33.18
CA GLY A 111 -14.09 -25.69 34.62
C GLY A 111 -14.99 -24.71 35.37
N THR A 112 -14.50 -24.15 36.48
CA THR A 112 -15.26 -23.22 37.33
C THR A 112 -14.62 -21.83 37.46
N LEU A 113 -15.32 -20.90 38.12
CA LEU A 113 -14.75 -19.59 38.48
C LEU A 113 -13.53 -19.71 39.41
N GLU A 114 -13.46 -20.74 40.24
CA GLU A 114 -12.28 -21.03 41.08
C GLU A 114 -11.08 -21.46 40.23
N ASP A 115 -11.30 -22.27 39.19
CA ASP A 115 -10.23 -22.65 38.25
C ASP A 115 -9.72 -21.42 37.48
N PHE A 116 -10.63 -20.50 37.11
CA PHE A 116 -10.24 -19.22 36.52
C PHE A 116 -9.41 -18.36 37.49
N ASP A 117 -9.83 -18.25 38.75
CA ASP A 117 -9.07 -17.51 39.77
C ASP A 117 -7.67 -18.14 39.98
N ALA A 118 -7.56 -19.46 39.90
CA ALA A 118 -6.28 -20.18 39.96
C ALA A 118 -5.39 -19.90 38.73
N LEU A 119 -5.97 -19.89 37.53
CA LEU A 119 -5.29 -19.50 36.29
C LEU A 119 -4.72 -18.08 36.41
N ILE A 120 -5.53 -17.10 36.83
CA ILE A 120 -5.08 -15.71 37.02
C ILE A 120 -3.97 -15.60 38.07
N ALA A 121 -4.12 -16.30 39.20
CA ALA A 121 -3.09 -16.30 40.24
C ALA A 121 -1.75 -16.86 39.73
N LYS A 122 -1.80 -17.97 38.99
CA LYS A 122 -0.61 -18.61 38.41
C LYS A 122 0.02 -17.76 37.29
N ALA A 123 -0.80 -17.18 36.42
CA ALA A 123 -0.33 -16.28 35.37
C ALA A 123 0.39 -15.07 35.98
N ASN A 124 -0.17 -14.46 37.03
CA ASN A 124 0.46 -13.36 37.75
C ASN A 124 1.80 -13.76 38.42
N GLU A 125 1.89 -14.97 39.00
CA GLU A 125 3.16 -15.51 39.54
C GLU A 125 4.26 -15.55 38.47
N LEU A 126 3.88 -15.93 37.25
CA LEU A 126 4.78 -16.05 36.10
C LEU A 126 4.96 -14.75 35.30
N GLY A 127 4.25 -13.67 35.68
CA GLY A 127 4.27 -12.39 34.96
C GLY A 127 3.54 -12.39 33.62
N ILE A 128 2.66 -13.37 33.39
CA ILE A 128 1.83 -13.56 32.20
C ILE A 128 0.51 -12.78 32.38
N LYS A 129 0.12 -12.02 31.34
CA LYS A 129 -1.12 -11.25 31.32
C LYS A 129 -2.17 -12.09 30.59
N VAL A 130 -3.35 -12.19 31.18
CA VAL A 130 -4.49 -12.92 30.59
C VAL A 130 -5.47 -11.91 30.02
N ILE A 131 -5.71 -12.02 28.72
CA ILE A 131 -6.71 -11.27 27.95
C ILE A 131 -7.88 -12.21 27.66
N LEU A 132 -9.11 -11.70 27.72
CA LEU A 132 -10.31 -12.46 27.35
C LEU A 132 -10.89 -11.96 26.04
N ASP A 133 -11.44 -12.90 25.25
CA ASP A 133 -12.38 -12.54 24.20
C ASP A 133 -13.66 -11.98 24.82
N PHE A 134 -14.26 -10.98 24.20
CA PHE A 134 -15.51 -10.36 24.61
C PHE A 134 -16.41 -10.27 23.40
N VAL A 135 -17.59 -10.89 23.48
CA VAL A 135 -18.56 -11.00 22.37
C VAL A 135 -19.76 -10.09 22.65
N PRO A 136 -19.70 -8.81 22.24
CA PRO A 136 -20.74 -7.84 22.53
C PRO A 136 -21.97 -7.95 21.63
N ASN A 137 -21.81 -8.38 20.38
CA ASN A 137 -22.82 -8.22 19.31
C ASN A 137 -24.14 -8.94 19.63
N HIS A 138 -24.02 -10.18 20.09
CA HIS A 138 -25.14 -11.08 20.30
C HIS A 138 -24.95 -11.87 21.59
N SER A 139 -26.04 -12.49 22.03
CA SER A 139 -26.01 -13.51 23.08
C SER A 139 -26.74 -14.76 22.58
N SER A 140 -26.76 -15.82 23.36
CA SER A 140 -27.51 -17.03 23.05
C SER A 140 -29.02 -16.79 23.03
N ASN A 141 -29.74 -17.52 22.18
CA ASN A 141 -31.20 -17.67 22.30
C ASN A 141 -31.64 -18.41 23.59
N LYS A 142 -30.69 -18.93 24.38
CA LYS A 142 -30.90 -19.46 25.73
C LYS A 142 -30.56 -18.46 26.84
N HIS A 143 -30.05 -17.28 26.50
CA HIS A 143 -29.74 -16.25 27.49
C HIS A 143 -31.04 -15.80 28.20
N PRO A 144 -31.03 -15.59 29.53
CA PRO A 144 -32.21 -15.12 30.26
C PRO A 144 -32.80 -13.83 29.69
N TRP A 145 -31.96 -12.93 29.16
CA TRP A 145 -32.41 -11.71 28.49
C TRP A 145 -33.29 -12.00 27.28
N PHE A 146 -32.96 -13.01 26.45
CA PHE A 146 -33.74 -13.34 25.27
C PHE A 146 -35.11 -13.90 25.64
N ALA A 147 -35.17 -14.80 26.62
CA ALA A 147 -36.44 -15.33 27.14
C ALA A 147 -37.34 -14.22 27.70
N LYS A 148 -36.77 -13.29 28.47
CA LYS A 148 -37.47 -12.10 28.98
C LYS A 148 -37.94 -11.18 27.86
N SER A 149 -37.11 -11.01 26.83
CA SER A 149 -37.45 -10.24 25.65
C SER A 149 -38.62 -10.90 24.91
N ILE A 150 -38.60 -12.21 24.62
CA ILE A 150 -39.74 -12.94 24.02
C ILE A 150 -41.04 -12.65 24.80
N ALA A 151 -40.99 -12.74 26.13
CA ALA A 151 -42.13 -12.53 27.02
C ALA A 151 -42.58 -11.06 27.17
N ARG A 152 -41.86 -10.09 26.58
CA ARG A 152 -42.07 -8.65 26.76
C ARG A 152 -42.01 -8.25 28.25
N GLU A 153 -41.07 -8.79 29.01
CA GLU A 153 -40.83 -8.39 30.40
C GLU A 153 -40.32 -6.94 30.45
N ALA A 154 -40.87 -6.12 31.35
CA ALA A 154 -40.53 -4.71 31.49
C ALA A 154 -39.03 -4.47 31.67
N GLY A 155 -38.45 -3.67 30.77
CA GLY A 155 -37.03 -3.37 30.70
C GLY A 155 -36.25 -4.25 29.71
N TYR A 156 -36.80 -5.36 29.23
CA TYR A 156 -36.14 -6.31 28.32
C TYR A 156 -36.83 -6.40 26.94
N GLU A 157 -37.94 -5.68 26.74
CA GLU A 157 -38.78 -5.81 25.54
C GLU A 157 -37.99 -5.58 24.25
N ASP A 158 -37.04 -4.64 24.30
CA ASP A 158 -36.20 -4.18 23.19
C ASP A 158 -34.70 -4.38 23.49
N PHE A 159 -34.35 -5.42 24.27
CA PHE A 159 -32.95 -5.83 24.47
C PHE A 159 -32.34 -6.46 23.20
N TYR A 160 -33.18 -6.94 22.29
CA TYR A 160 -32.80 -7.54 21.01
C TYR A 160 -33.52 -6.84 19.88
N MET A 161 -33.00 -7.00 18.66
CA MET A 161 -33.59 -6.47 17.45
C MET A 161 -34.81 -7.30 17.02
N TRP A 162 -36.01 -6.74 17.13
CA TRP A 162 -37.28 -7.39 16.80
C TRP A 162 -38.06 -6.61 15.75
N GLU A 163 -38.45 -7.26 14.66
CA GLU A 163 -39.22 -6.63 13.60
C GLU A 163 -40.42 -7.44 13.15
N ASN A 164 -41.45 -6.73 12.67
CA ASN A 164 -42.56 -7.38 12.01
C ASN A 164 -42.15 -7.79 10.60
N GLY A 165 -42.47 -9.02 10.21
CA GLY A 165 -42.30 -9.43 8.81
C GLY A 165 -43.31 -8.76 7.89
N THR A 166 -42.97 -8.69 6.60
CA THR A 166 -43.86 -8.18 5.55
C THR A 166 -44.88 -9.26 5.18
N LEU A 167 -46.17 -8.90 5.17
CA LEU A 167 -47.22 -9.80 4.71
C LEU A 167 -47.41 -9.62 3.19
N LEU A 168 -47.12 -10.68 2.43
CA LEU A 168 -47.38 -10.72 1.00
C LEU A 168 -48.89 -10.86 0.73
N GLU A 169 -49.33 -10.49 -0.48
CA GLU A 169 -50.74 -10.57 -0.89
C GLU A 169 -51.34 -11.98 -0.76
N ASN A 170 -50.50 -13.02 -0.86
CA ASN A 170 -50.90 -14.42 -0.71
C ASN A 170 -51.02 -14.87 0.76
N GLY A 171 -50.84 -13.96 1.73
CA GLY A 171 -50.89 -14.23 3.17
C GLY A 171 -49.59 -14.79 3.77
N THR A 172 -48.55 -15.00 2.95
CA THR A 172 -47.24 -15.46 3.42
C THR A 172 -46.51 -14.31 4.10
N ARG A 173 -45.94 -14.58 5.27
CA ARG A 173 -45.11 -13.61 5.98
C ARG A 173 -43.65 -13.84 5.62
N VAL A 174 -42.98 -12.82 5.15
CA VAL A 174 -41.54 -12.84 4.81
C VAL A 174 -40.76 -11.91 5.75
N PRO A 175 -39.42 -12.04 5.83
CA PRO A 175 -38.55 -11.10 6.54
C PRO A 175 -38.82 -9.62 6.17
N PRO A 176 -38.47 -8.67 7.05
CA PRO A 176 -38.69 -7.25 6.80
C PRO A 176 -37.88 -6.70 5.61
N ASN A 177 -36.70 -7.26 5.35
CA ASN A 177 -35.81 -6.87 4.25
C ASN A 177 -34.98 -8.07 3.78
N ASN A 178 -34.07 -7.84 2.81
CA ASN A 178 -33.28 -8.89 2.15
C ASN A 178 -31.97 -9.29 2.88
N TRP A 179 -31.70 -8.78 4.08
CA TRP A 179 -30.42 -8.98 4.78
C TRP A 179 -30.04 -10.45 4.96
N ARG A 180 -28.73 -10.73 4.91
CA ARG A 180 -28.16 -12.08 4.92
C ARG A 180 -27.28 -12.31 6.14
N SER A 181 -27.41 -13.52 6.70
CA SER A 181 -26.50 -14.00 7.73
C SER A 181 -25.11 -14.24 7.12
N VAL A 182 -24.08 -13.97 7.90
CA VAL A 182 -22.66 -14.24 7.58
C VAL A 182 -22.43 -15.72 7.27
N PHE A 183 -23.16 -16.63 7.91
CA PHE A 183 -23.00 -18.06 7.68
C PHE A 183 -23.82 -18.54 6.49
N SER A 184 -25.15 -18.37 6.54
CA SER A 184 -26.02 -18.73 5.44
C SER A 184 -27.46 -18.23 5.63
N GLY A 185 -28.10 -17.86 4.53
CA GLY A 185 -29.53 -17.58 4.48
C GLY A 185 -29.92 -16.20 5.01
N SER A 186 -31.18 -16.04 5.42
CA SER A 186 -31.68 -14.75 5.92
C SER A 186 -31.10 -14.42 7.30
N ALA A 187 -30.77 -13.14 7.50
CA ALA A 187 -30.42 -12.61 8.83
C ALA A 187 -31.63 -12.52 9.78
N TRP A 188 -32.85 -12.84 9.33
CA TRP A 188 -34.06 -12.74 10.14
C TRP A 188 -34.65 -14.12 10.40
N GLU A 189 -34.98 -14.39 11.67
CA GLU A 189 -35.58 -15.66 12.11
C GLU A 189 -36.89 -15.42 12.84
N TRP A 190 -37.95 -16.17 12.48
CA TRP A 190 -39.27 -16.00 13.06
C TRP A 190 -39.38 -16.63 14.44
N ASN A 191 -39.87 -15.88 15.43
CA ASN A 191 -40.20 -16.42 16.75
C ASN A 191 -41.72 -16.49 16.95
N GLU A 192 -42.25 -17.71 17.06
CA GLU A 192 -43.69 -17.95 17.19
C GLU A 192 -44.31 -17.36 18.47
N GLU A 193 -43.58 -17.37 19.58
CA GLU A 193 -44.10 -16.89 20.87
C GLU A 193 -44.17 -15.35 20.90
N ARG A 194 -43.15 -14.67 20.38
CA ARG A 194 -43.10 -13.21 20.27
C ARG A 194 -43.98 -12.68 19.13
N GLY A 195 -44.18 -13.48 18.09
CA GLY A 195 -44.91 -13.11 16.86
C GLY A 195 -44.17 -12.09 16.00
N GLN A 196 -42.82 -12.11 16.02
CA GLN A 196 -41.93 -11.20 15.30
C GLN A 196 -40.69 -11.95 14.81
N TYR A 197 -39.99 -11.38 13.82
CA TYR A 197 -38.65 -11.80 13.46
C TYR A 197 -37.63 -11.18 14.42
N TYR A 198 -36.60 -11.93 14.81
CA TYR A 198 -35.40 -11.36 15.42
C TYR A 198 -34.23 -11.36 14.43
N LEU A 199 -33.33 -10.39 14.58
CA LEU A 199 -32.10 -10.32 13.81
C LEU A 199 -31.06 -11.31 14.34
N ARG A 200 -30.34 -11.94 13.43
CA ARG A 200 -29.19 -12.82 13.65
C ARG A 200 -28.15 -12.63 12.55
N GLN A 201 -27.05 -11.96 12.87
CA GLN A 201 -25.94 -11.78 11.93
C GLN A 201 -25.23 -13.11 11.62
N PHE A 202 -25.24 -14.06 12.56
CA PHE A 202 -24.52 -15.34 12.47
C PHE A 202 -25.50 -16.53 12.46
N THR A 203 -25.49 -17.43 13.45
CA THR A 203 -26.41 -18.58 13.49
C THR A 203 -27.75 -18.26 14.19
N TYR A 204 -28.76 -19.12 14.01
CA TYR A 204 -30.06 -19.06 14.70
C TYR A 204 -29.96 -19.10 16.23
N ALA A 205 -28.83 -19.54 16.77
CA ALA A 205 -28.59 -19.54 18.21
C ALA A 205 -28.08 -18.19 18.76
N GLN A 206 -27.79 -17.21 17.90
CA GLN A 206 -27.14 -15.94 18.24
C GLN A 206 -28.02 -14.72 17.86
N PRO A 207 -29.13 -14.47 18.57
CA PRO A 207 -29.91 -13.24 18.40
C PRO A 207 -29.11 -12.00 18.78
N ASP A 208 -29.15 -10.97 17.92
CA ASP A 208 -28.39 -9.74 18.11
C ASP A 208 -29.02 -8.80 19.14
N LEU A 209 -28.14 -8.21 19.95
CA LEU A 209 -28.51 -7.26 20.98
C LEU A 209 -28.74 -5.87 20.36
N ASN A 210 -29.72 -5.14 20.88
CA ASN A 210 -30.04 -3.81 20.39
C ASN A 210 -29.20 -2.73 21.12
N TYR A 211 -28.09 -2.31 20.53
CA TYR A 211 -27.19 -1.30 21.11
C TYR A 211 -27.72 0.14 21.09
N ARG A 212 -28.89 0.38 20.46
CA ARG A 212 -29.62 1.65 20.62
C ARG A 212 -30.39 1.70 21.94
N ASN A 213 -30.51 0.57 22.63
CA ASN A 213 -31.03 0.51 24.00
C ASN A 213 -29.90 0.76 25.02
N PRO A 214 -29.92 1.88 25.77
CA PRO A 214 -28.86 2.19 26.73
C PRO A 214 -28.73 1.16 27.87
N ALA A 215 -29.76 0.35 28.14
CA ALA A 215 -29.68 -0.72 29.12
C ALA A 215 -28.79 -1.89 28.65
N VAL A 216 -28.70 -2.13 27.33
CA VAL A 216 -27.78 -3.11 26.75
C VAL A 216 -26.34 -2.63 26.92
N VAL A 217 -26.07 -1.36 26.60
CA VAL A 217 -24.73 -0.76 26.79
C VAL A 217 -24.29 -0.87 28.25
N GLN A 218 -25.17 -0.53 29.20
CA GLN A 218 -24.87 -0.66 30.63
C GLN A 218 -24.62 -2.12 31.06
N ALA A 219 -25.38 -3.09 30.54
CA ALA A 219 -25.17 -4.50 30.87
C ALA A 219 -23.80 -5.02 30.40
N MET A 220 -23.30 -4.49 29.27
CA MET A 220 -21.98 -4.80 28.73
C MET A 220 -20.86 -4.10 29.51
N ASP A 221 -21.06 -2.84 29.91
CA ASP A 221 -20.17 -2.14 30.83
C ASP A 221 -19.97 -2.92 32.14
N ASP A 222 -21.08 -3.40 32.73
CA ASP A 222 -21.06 -4.19 33.96
C ASP A 222 -20.32 -5.52 33.78
N THR A 223 -20.45 -6.15 32.61
CA THR A 223 -19.75 -7.39 32.25
C THR A 223 -18.24 -7.17 32.15
N LEU A 224 -17.82 -6.11 31.45
CA LEU A 224 -16.40 -5.74 31.35
C LEU A 224 -15.82 -5.49 32.75
N LEU A 225 -16.51 -4.70 33.57
CA LEU A 225 -16.07 -4.40 34.94
C LEU A 225 -15.99 -5.66 35.83
N TYR A 226 -16.89 -6.62 35.66
CA TYR A 226 -16.84 -7.90 36.40
C TYR A 226 -15.50 -8.62 36.15
N TRP A 227 -15.12 -8.80 34.89
CA TRP A 227 -13.89 -9.52 34.53
C TRP A 227 -12.62 -8.72 34.83
N LEU A 228 -12.65 -7.40 34.72
CA LEU A 228 -11.54 -6.55 35.17
C LEU A 228 -11.27 -6.72 36.67
N ASN A 229 -12.32 -6.80 37.49
CA ASN A 229 -12.22 -7.07 38.93
C ASN A 229 -11.69 -8.46 39.28
N LYS A 230 -11.82 -9.41 38.35
CA LYS A 230 -11.22 -10.76 38.45
C LYS A 230 -9.73 -10.79 38.08
N GLY A 231 -9.17 -9.69 37.59
CA GLY A 231 -7.73 -9.55 37.30
C GLY A 231 -7.34 -9.71 35.83
N VAL A 232 -8.32 -9.73 34.92
CA VAL A 232 -8.08 -9.72 33.47
C VAL A 232 -7.32 -8.45 33.07
N ALA A 233 -6.35 -8.59 32.18
CA ALA A 233 -5.46 -7.51 31.75
C ALA A 233 -6.01 -6.69 30.57
N GLY A 234 -7.13 -7.09 29.99
CA GLY A 234 -7.74 -6.44 28.84
C GLY A 234 -8.67 -7.38 28.07
N PHE A 235 -9.24 -6.88 26.98
CA PHE A 235 -10.19 -7.62 26.15
C PHE A 235 -9.84 -7.54 24.66
N ARG A 236 -10.14 -8.61 23.94
CA ARG A 236 -10.36 -8.58 22.51
C ARG A 236 -11.85 -8.47 22.26
N ILE A 237 -12.28 -7.44 21.53
CA ILE A 237 -13.69 -7.21 21.21
C ILE A 237 -14.00 -7.90 19.87
N ASP A 238 -14.89 -8.87 19.91
CA ASP A 238 -15.35 -9.66 18.77
C ASP A 238 -16.47 -8.97 17.99
N ALA A 239 -16.55 -9.25 16.68
CA ALA A 239 -17.70 -8.92 15.82
C ALA A 239 -18.19 -7.45 15.90
N VAL A 240 -17.33 -6.49 16.26
CA VAL A 240 -17.76 -5.11 16.54
C VAL A 240 -18.35 -4.42 15.31
N ILE A 241 -17.95 -4.85 14.12
CA ILE A 241 -18.43 -4.33 12.85
C ILE A 241 -19.92 -4.58 12.61
N TYR A 242 -20.55 -5.49 13.36
CA TYR A 242 -21.96 -5.88 13.21
C TYR A 242 -22.89 -5.30 14.28
N VAL A 243 -22.36 -4.52 15.24
CA VAL A 243 -23.07 -4.11 16.47
C VAL A 243 -24.22 -3.12 16.23
N TYR A 244 -24.16 -2.40 15.11
CA TYR A 244 -25.19 -1.45 14.69
C TYR A 244 -25.57 -1.70 13.24
N GLU A 245 -26.86 -1.57 12.95
CA GLU A 245 -27.44 -1.66 11.61
C GLU A 245 -28.23 -0.40 11.23
N ASP A 246 -28.65 -0.32 9.96
CA ASP A 246 -29.46 0.75 9.40
C ASP A 246 -30.84 0.85 10.06
N GLU A 247 -31.13 1.99 10.69
CA GLU A 247 -32.42 2.26 11.34
C GLU A 247 -33.61 2.25 10.37
N GLN A 248 -33.36 2.46 9.07
CA GLN A 248 -34.42 2.45 8.05
C GLN A 248 -34.71 1.04 7.52
N LEU A 249 -33.94 0.02 7.93
CA LEU A 249 -34.09 -1.38 7.52
C LEU A 249 -34.14 -1.57 6.00
N ARG A 250 -33.37 -0.77 5.25
CA ARG A 250 -33.38 -0.81 3.79
C ARG A 250 -32.77 -2.11 3.27
N ASP A 251 -33.24 -2.56 2.12
CA ASP A 251 -32.62 -3.68 1.40
C ASP A 251 -31.18 -3.31 0.99
N GLU A 252 -30.26 -4.25 1.18
CA GLU A 252 -28.88 -4.14 0.69
C GLU A 252 -28.86 -4.36 -0.84
N PRO A 253 -27.95 -3.67 -1.56
CA PRO A 253 -27.76 -3.92 -2.99
C PRO A 253 -27.13 -5.29 -3.26
N LEU A 254 -27.32 -5.82 -4.48
CA LEU A 254 -26.64 -7.04 -4.94
C LEU A 254 -25.16 -6.74 -5.19
N SER A 255 -24.28 -7.66 -4.82
CA SER A 255 -22.82 -7.51 -5.06
C SER A 255 -22.37 -7.96 -6.46
N GLY A 256 -23.12 -8.86 -7.09
CA GLY A 256 -22.73 -9.54 -8.33
C GLY A 256 -21.53 -10.49 -8.19
N THR A 257 -21.07 -10.82 -6.98
CA THR A 257 -19.93 -11.74 -6.77
C THR A 257 -20.34 -13.22 -6.83
N THR A 258 -21.60 -13.54 -6.52
CA THR A 258 -22.16 -14.88 -6.53
C THR A 258 -23.62 -14.86 -6.96
N SER A 259 -24.09 -15.97 -7.54
CA SER A 259 -25.50 -16.19 -7.87
C SER A 259 -26.27 -16.96 -6.79
N ASP A 260 -25.60 -17.39 -5.71
CA ASP A 260 -26.25 -18.10 -4.61
C ASP A 260 -26.92 -17.08 -3.65
N PRO A 261 -28.26 -17.02 -3.60
CA PRO A 261 -28.96 -16.06 -2.75
C PRO A 261 -28.85 -16.36 -1.25
N ASN A 262 -28.30 -17.51 -0.86
CA ASN A 262 -28.06 -17.84 0.55
C ASN A 262 -26.64 -17.48 1.00
N SER A 263 -25.74 -17.17 0.07
CA SER A 263 -24.40 -16.72 0.41
C SER A 263 -24.45 -15.31 1.01
N PHE A 264 -23.61 -15.08 2.03
CA PHE A 264 -23.36 -13.73 2.53
C PHE A 264 -22.89 -12.81 1.40
N ASP A 265 -22.01 -13.30 0.53
CA ASP A 265 -21.44 -12.52 -0.56
C ASP A 265 -22.47 -12.12 -1.63
N TYR A 266 -23.72 -12.59 -1.57
CA TYR A 266 -24.78 -12.21 -2.51
C TYR A 266 -25.09 -10.69 -2.51
N LEU A 267 -24.86 -10.02 -1.37
CA LEU A 267 -25.17 -8.60 -1.15
C LEU A 267 -23.91 -7.78 -0.86
N GLU A 268 -23.96 -6.48 -1.13
CA GLU A 268 -23.01 -5.51 -0.59
C GLU A 268 -23.52 -5.01 0.76
N HIS A 269 -22.77 -5.26 1.83
CA HIS A 269 -23.25 -5.04 3.20
C HIS A 269 -22.97 -3.62 3.71
N ILE A 270 -23.64 -2.62 3.15
CA ILE A 270 -23.45 -1.20 3.49
C ILE A 270 -24.37 -0.73 4.63
N TYR A 271 -25.44 -1.47 4.93
CA TYR A 271 -26.42 -1.16 5.96
C TYR A 271 -26.29 -2.02 7.23
N THR A 272 -25.55 -3.13 7.14
CA THR A 272 -25.42 -4.12 8.24
C THR A 272 -24.00 -4.24 8.81
N LYS A 273 -23.02 -3.53 8.24
CA LYS A 273 -21.63 -3.50 8.72
C LYS A 273 -21.10 -2.08 8.91
N ASN A 274 -20.11 -1.92 9.79
CA ASN A 274 -19.28 -0.72 9.96
C ASN A 274 -20.04 0.60 10.15
N GLN A 275 -21.21 0.56 10.79
CA GLN A 275 -21.98 1.78 11.03
C GLN A 275 -21.22 2.74 11.97
N LYS A 276 -21.39 4.05 11.77
CA LYS A 276 -20.61 5.11 12.44
C LYS A 276 -20.75 5.14 13.96
N GLU A 277 -21.85 4.60 14.48
CA GLU A 277 -22.10 4.49 15.91
C GLU A 277 -21.15 3.51 16.61
N SER A 278 -20.66 2.50 15.88
CA SER A 278 -19.71 1.48 16.40
C SER A 278 -18.43 2.12 16.93
N TYR A 279 -17.93 3.17 16.27
CA TYR A 279 -16.74 3.92 16.67
C TYR A 279 -16.95 4.63 18.01
N THR A 280 -18.12 5.24 18.20
CA THR A 280 -18.45 5.95 19.45
C THR A 280 -18.55 4.96 20.62
N LEU A 281 -19.12 3.77 20.37
CA LEU A 281 -19.19 2.70 21.37
C LEU A 281 -17.80 2.21 21.78
N LEU A 282 -16.89 2.03 20.81
CA LEU A 282 -15.50 1.68 21.09
C LEU A 282 -14.78 2.76 21.91
N GLN A 283 -14.97 4.04 21.62
CA GLN A 283 -14.43 5.14 22.42
C GLN A 283 -14.99 5.12 23.86
N HIS A 284 -16.26 4.79 24.04
CA HIS A 284 -16.88 4.64 25.36
C HIS A 284 -16.24 3.50 26.17
N TRP A 285 -16.08 2.31 25.59
CA TRP A 285 -15.40 1.19 26.27
C TRP A 285 -13.92 1.47 26.53
N ARG A 286 -13.24 2.17 25.61
CA ARG A 286 -11.88 2.65 25.85
C ARG A 286 -11.81 3.50 27.12
N GLN A 287 -12.70 4.48 27.24
CA GLN A 287 -12.77 5.36 28.40
C GLN A 287 -13.10 4.61 29.70
N LEU A 288 -13.94 3.57 29.63
CA LEU A 288 -14.26 2.70 30.77
C LEU A 288 -13.00 1.97 31.29
N LEU A 289 -12.19 1.39 30.39
CA LEU A 289 -10.94 0.72 30.75
C LEU A 289 -9.88 1.68 31.30
N ASP A 290 -9.79 2.89 30.75
CA ASP A 290 -8.88 3.94 31.25
C ASP A 290 -9.25 4.41 32.65
N ASN A 291 -10.56 4.60 32.88
CA ASN A 291 -11.08 4.96 34.21
C ASN A 291 -10.81 3.86 35.23
N TYR A 292 -10.99 2.60 34.83
CA TYR A 292 -10.64 1.45 35.67
C TYR A 292 -9.15 1.43 36.00
N SER A 293 -8.28 1.57 34.99
CA SER A 293 -6.82 1.56 35.15
C SER A 293 -6.29 2.72 35.99
N SER A 294 -6.96 3.86 35.94
CA SER A 294 -6.62 5.04 36.74
C SER A 294 -7.04 4.90 38.20
N SER A 295 -8.11 4.15 38.47
CA SER A 295 -8.71 4.01 39.80
C SER A 295 -8.22 2.78 40.57
N ASN A 296 -7.54 1.84 39.91
CA ASN A 296 -7.09 0.57 40.49
C ASN A 296 -5.56 0.38 40.36
N GLU A 297 -4.98 -0.45 41.23
CA GLU A 297 -3.57 -0.84 41.12
C GLU A 297 -3.37 -1.92 40.04
N GLY A 298 -2.22 -1.90 39.37
CA GLY A 298 -1.85 -2.85 38.32
C GLY A 298 -1.48 -2.18 37.00
N PRO A 299 -1.21 -2.98 35.94
CA PRO A 299 -0.89 -2.45 34.61
C PRO A 299 -2.13 -1.82 33.94
N LEU A 300 -1.90 -1.01 32.91
CA LEU A 300 -2.96 -0.53 32.01
C LEU A 300 -3.79 -1.70 31.47
N ARG A 301 -5.12 -1.55 31.48
CA ARG A 301 -6.07 -2.47 30.84
C ARG A 301 -6.23 -2.07 29.39
N ILE A 302 -5.98 -3.01 28.48
CA ILE A 302 -5.99 -2.74 27.05
C ILE A 302 -7.24 -3.30 26.37
N MET A 303 -7.59 -2.72 25.24
CA MET A 303 -8.63 -3.18 24.34
C MET A 303 -8.05 -3.34 22.95
N MET A 304 -8.23 -4.52 22.39
CA MET A 304 -7.95 -4.83 20.98
C MET A 304 -9.25 -5.19 20.29
N THR A 305 -9.41 -4.87 19.01
CA THR A 305 -10.68 -5.09 18.30
C THR A 305 -10.47 -5.95 17.07
N GLU A 306 -11.40 -6.87 16.83
CA GLU A 306 -11.48 -7.57 15.55
C GLU A 306 -12.48 -6.88 14.63
N GLY A 307 -12.02 -6.50 13.44
CA GLY A 307 -12.87 -6.08 12.36
C GLY A 307 -12.24 -6.39 11.00
N TYR A 308 -12.95 -7.13 10.15
CA TYR A 308 -12.64 -7.24 8.73
C TYR A 308 -13.35 -6.09 8.01
N ALA A 309 -12.69 -4.93 8.01
CA ALA A 309 -13.19 -3.67 7.47
C ALA A 309 -12.17 -3.02 6.53
N PRO A 310 -12.60 -2.10 5.64
CA PRO A 310 -11.68 -1.28 4.87
C PRO A 310 -10.64 -0.59 5.76
N LEU A 311 -9.41 -0.45 5.26
CA LEU A 311 -8.29 0.08 6.05
C LEU A 311 -8.59 1.44 6.69
N ALA A 312 -9.28 2.33 5.95
CA ALA A 312 -9.64 3.66 6.45
C ALA A 312 -10.51 3.58 7.72
N ASP A 313 -11.49 2.67 7.75
CA ASP A 313 -12.36 2.41 8.89
C ASP A 313 -11.56 1.88 10.08
N LEU A 314 -10.63 0.95 9.84
CA LEU A 314 -9.75 0.44 10.89
C LEU A 314 -8.85 1.53 11.47
N MET A 315 -8.39 2.48 10.67
CA MET A 315 -7.57 3.58 11.20
C MET A 315 -8.35 4.51 12.12
N ASP A 316 -9.65 4.72 11.86
CA ASP A 316 -10.51 5.49 12.75
C ASP A 316 -10.81 4.72 14.07
N TYR A 317 -10.48 3.43 14.19
CA TYR A 317 -10.54 2.70 15.47
C TYR A 317 -9.39 3.09 16.41
N TYR A 318 -8.22 3.47 15.88
CA TYR A 318 -7.14 3.99 16.73
C TYR A 318 -7.51 5.37 17.29
N GLU A 319 -7.92 6.26 16.39
CA GLU A 319 -8.16 7.67 16.69
C GLU A 319 -9.00 8.31 15.58
N ASP A 320 -10.04 9.06 15.95
CA ASP A 320 -10.89 9.73 14.98
C ASP A 320 -10.26 11.02 14.41
N ALA A 321 -10.96 11.66 13.46
CA ALA A 321 -10.50 12.89 12.83
C ALA A 321 -10.34 14.11 13.79
N GLN A 322 -10.86 14.02 15.03
CA GLN A 322 -10.75 15.05 16.06
C GLN A 322 -9.70 14.72 17.13
N GLY A 323 -9.08 13.54 17.05
CA GLY A 323 -8.06 13.08 17.97
C GLY A 323 -8.60 12.34 19.19
N VAL A 324 -9.85 11.85 19.15
CA VAL A 324 -10.42 11.05 20.23
C VAL A 324 -9.94 9.61 20.09
N LEU A 325 -9.31 9.11 21.16
CA LEU A 325 -8.72 7.77 21.19
C LEU A 325 -9.78 6.68 21.26
N GLY A 326 -9.59 5.65 20.44
CA GLY A 326 -10.32 4.38 20.52
C GLY A 326 -9.46 3.27 21.17
N PRO A 327 -9.72 1.99 20.83
CA PRO A 327 -8.90 0.85 21.23
C PRO A 327 -7.38 1.06 21.06
N GLU A 328 -6.57 0.34 21.85
CA GLU A 328 -5.10 0.35 21.67
C GLU A 328 -4.67 -0.03 20.26
N PHE A 329 -5.35 -1.01 19.63
CA PHE A 329 -5.18 -1.37 18.23
C PHE A 329 -6.33 -2.25 17.71
N PRO A 330 -6.79 -2.07 16.46
CA PRO A 330 -7.50 -3.09 15.72
C PRO A 330 -6.54 -4.20 15.25
N PHE A 331 -7.04 -5.41 15.06
CA PHE A 331 -6.25 -6.47 14.46
C PHE A 331 -5.94 -6.21 12.99
N ASN A 332 -4.66 -6.28 12.64
CA ASN A 332 -4.19 -6.23 11.27
C ASN A 332 -4.28 -7.62 10.63
N PHE A 333 -5.31 -7.84 9.82
CA PHE A 333 -5.52 -9.09 9.11
C PHE A 333 -5.03 -9.09 7.65
N ASP A 334 -4.33 -8.04 7.18
CA ASP A 334 -3.85 -7.98 5.79
C ASP A 334 -2.99 -9.21 5.43
N PHE A 335 -2.21 -9.75 6.36
CA PHE A 335 -1.41 -10.97 6.11
C PHE A 335 -2.25 -12.26 5.97
N ILE A 336 -3.47 -12.26 6.49
CA ILE A 336 -4.42 -13.37 6.33
C ILE A 336 -5.19 -13.21 5.02
N THR A 337 -5.71 -12.01 4.74
CA THR A 337 -6.61 -11.79 3.61
C THR A 337 -5.87 -11.59 2.29
N GLU A 338 -4.65 -11.06 2.33
CA GLU A 338 -3.95 -10.59 1.12
C GLU A 338 -2.70 -11.40 0.74
N LEU A 339 -2.15 -12.17 1.68
CA LEU A 339 -0.90 -12.90 1.48
C LEU A 339 -1.07 -14.42 1.50
N ASN A 340 -0.44 -15.08 0.53
CA ASN A 340 -0.42 -16.53 0.39
C ASN A 340 0.91 -17.00 -0.26
N ALA A 341 1.02 -18.29 -0.59
CA ALA A 341 2.22 -18.86 -1.20
C ALA A 341 2.59 -18.24 -2.57
N ASP A 342 1.63 -17.68 -3.29
CA ASP A 342 1.83 -17.05 -4.60
C ASP A 342 2.28 -15.59 -4.51
N SER A 343 2.20 -14.97 -3.33
CA SER A 343 2.65 -13.60 -3.10
C SER A 343 4.13 -13.38 -3.43
N SER A 344 4.44 -12.24 -4.04
CA SER A 344 5.78 -11.78 -4.41
C SER A 344 6.47 -11.08 -3.25
N ALA A 345 7.79 -10.87 -3.35
CA ALA A 345 8.54 -10.07 -2.36
C ALA A 345 8.02 -8.64 -2.23
N ALA A 346 7.49 -8.06 -3.31
CA ALA A 346 6.88 -6.73 -3.31
C ALA A 346 5.57 -6.72 -2.51
N ASP A 347 4.73 -7.76 -2.64
CA ASP A 347 3.44 -7.88 -1.95
C ASP A 347 3.64 -7.83 -0.43
N PHE A 348 4.62 -8.57 0.10
CA PHE A 348 4.94 -8.55 1.54
C PHE A 348 5.31 -7.14 2.02
N ILE A 349 6.25 -6.48 1.34
CA ILE A 349 6.66 -5.12 1.70
C ILE A 349 5.50 -4.14 1.58
N PHE A 350 4.70 -4.27 0.53
CA PHE A 350 3.55 -3.43 0.27
C PHE A 350 2.53 -3.48 1.42
N TYR A 351 2.09 -4.66 1.85
CA TYR A 351 1.10 -4.77 2.93
C TYR A 351 1.69 -4.37 4.31
N ILE A 352 3.01 -4.50 4.50
CA ILE A 352 3.69 -3.95 5.68
C ILE A 352 3.67 -2.42 5.67
N GLU A 353 4.12 -1.81 4.57
CA GLU A 353 4.20 -0.35 4.47
C GLU A 353 2.81 0.29 4.45
N ARG A 354 1.83 -0.34 3.80
CA ARG A 354 0.43 0.10 3.81
C ARG A 354 -0.07 0.31 5.23
N TRP A 355 0.08 -0.66 6.12
CA TRP A 355 -0.34 -0.51 7.51
C TRP A 355 0.43 0.61 8.22
N LEU A 356 1.76 0.64 8.08
CA LEU A 356 2.62 1.63 8.75
C LEU A 356 2.37 3.07 8.28
N ILE A 357 2.02 3.27 7.02
CA ILE A 357 1.71 4.58 6.43
C ILE A 357 0.34 5.08 6.92
N TYR A 358 -0.67 4.19 6.96
CA TYR A 358 -2.03 4.59 7.29
C TYR A 358 -2.28 4.74 8.79
N MET A 359 -1.56 3.97 9.61
CA MET A 359 -1.63 4.00 11.06
C MET A 359 -1.41 5.44 11.58
N PRO A 360 -2.32 5.98 12.42
CA PRO A 360 -2.14 7.32 12.95
C PRO A 360 -0.81 7.45 13.73
N HIS A 361 -0.20 8.63 13.64
CA HIS A 361 1.12 8.87 14.21
C HIS A 361 1.14 8.66 15.73
N GLY A 362 2.18 7.99 16.25
CA GLY A 362 2.32 7.72 17.70
C GLY A 362 1.63 6.45 18.19
N HIS A 363 0.90 5.75 17.33
CA HIS A 363 0.28 4.46 17.61
C HIS A 363 1.23 3.29 17.31
N VAL A 364 0.79 2.07 17.63
CA VAL A 364 1.63 0.87 17.56
C VAL A 364 1.02 -0.14 16.59
N ALA A 365 1.83 -0.59 15.64
CA ALA A 365 1.44 -1.59 14.67
C ALA A 365 1.34 -2.98 15.30
N ASN A 366 0.56 -3.85 14.68
CA ASN A 366 0.42 -5.24 15.04
C ASN A 366 0.38 -6.09 13.76
N TRP A 367 0.71 -7.36 13.91
CA TRP A 367 0.81 -8.30 12.79
C TRP A 367 0.13 -9.60 13.19
N VAL A 368 -0.79 -10.08 12.37
CA VAL A 368 -1.49 -11.37 12.56
C VAL A 368 -1.28 -12.23 11.33
N MET A 369 -0.62 -13.37 11.50
CA MET A 369 -0.39 -14.31 10.39
C MET A 369 -1.39 -15.47 10.41
N GLY A 370 -1.91 -15.85 11.56
CA GLY A 370 -2.93 -16.88 11.68
C GLY A 370 -3.82 -16.65 12.89
N ASN A 371 -4.97 -17.33 12.88
CA ASN A 371 -5.99 -17.31 13.92
C ASN A 371 -6.81 -18.61 13.85
N HIS A 372 -7.92 -18.67 14.58
CA HIS A 372 -8.77 -19.85 14.70
C HIS A 372 -9.87 -19.96 13.64
N ASP A 373 -9.95 -19.04 12.68
CA ASP A 373 -10.96 -19.03 11.61
C ASP A 373 -10.34 -19.17 10.21
N ASN A 374 -9.01 -19.29 10.14
CA ASN A 374 -8.27 -19.33 8.90
C ASN A 374 -7.25 -20.45 8.91
N SER A 375 -6.98 -20.99 7.72
CA SER A 375 -5.94 -21.99 7.48
C SER A 375 -4.61 -21.59 8.14
N ARG A 376 -3.98 -22.56 8.81
CA ARG A 376 -2.71 -22.38 9.53
C ARG A 376 -1.62 -21.89 8.59
N VAL A 377 -0.71 -21.09 9.12
CA VAL A 377 0.39 -20.46 8.36
C VAL A 377 1.20 -21.48 7.55
N ALA A 378 1.54 -22.62 8.16
CA ALA A 378 2.31 -23.69 7.51
C ALA A 378 1.54 -24.35 6.35
N SER A 379 0.21 -24.39 6.40
CA SER A 379 -0.64 -24.86 5.31
C SER A 379 -0.74 -23.83 4.20
N ARG A 380 -0.90 -22.55 4.56
CA ARG A 380 -1.13 -21.43 3.62
C ARG A 380 0.11 -21.02 2.84
N PHE A 381 1.29 -21.01 3.48
CA PHE A 381 2.57 -20.63 2.86
C PHE A 381 3.50 -21.81 2.58
N GLY A 382 3.12 -23.02 2.99
CA GLY A 382 3.93 -24.23 2.91
C GLY A 382 4.83 -24.44 4.14
N ALA A 383 5.03 -25.71 4.52
CA ALA A 383 5.73 -26.09 5.74
C ALA A 383 7.20 -25.60 5.81
N GLN A 384 7.84 -25.40 4.65
CA GLN A 384 9.22 -24.89 4.58
C GLN A 384 9.33 -23.39 4.92
N SER A 385 8.22 -22.65 4.81
CA SER A 385 8.18 -21.20 5.05
C SER A 385 8.00 -20.82 6.53
N VAL A 386 7.75 -21.79 7.42
CA VAL A 386 7.40 -21.55 8.84
C VAL A 386 8.40 -20.63 9.53
N ASP A 387 9.70 -20.93 9.42
CA ASP A 387 10.72 -20.13 10.09
C ASP A 387 10.87 -18.74 9.47
N ALA A 388 10.72 -18.62 8.14
CA ALA A 388 10.76 -17.32 7.48
C ALA A 388 9.58 -16.43 7.93
N MET A 389 8.37 -16.99 8.02
CA MET A 389 7.19 -16.25 8.51
C MET A 389 7.32 -15.88 9.99
N ASN A 390 7.85 -16.78 10.83
CA ASN A 390 8.16 -16.47 12.23
C ASN A 390 9.23 -15.37 12.33
N MET A 391 10.27 -15.39 11.49
CA MET A 391 11.28 -14.32 11.45
C MET A 391 10.68 -12.98 11.06
N LEU A 392 9.78 -12.96 10.07
CA LEU A 392 9.05 -11.76 9.67
C LEU A 392 8.30 -11.17 10.87
N MET A 393 7.37 -11.94 11.46
CA MET A 393 6.51 -11.52 12.56
C MET A 393 7.31 -11.02 13.78
N MET A 394 8.40 -11.72 14.12
CA MET A 394 9.18 -11.42 15.31
C MET A 394 10.16 -10.26 15.15
N THR A 395 10.44 -9.81 13.91
CA THR A 395 11.37 -8.71 13.64
C THR A 395 10.72 -7.43 13.09
N LEU A 396 9.43 -7.46 12.75
CA LEU A 396 8.63 -6.28 12.45
C LEU A 396 8.42 -5.35 13.67
N PRO A 397 8.17 -4.05 13.46
CA PRO A 397 7.88 -3.10 14.54
C PRO A 397 6.55 -3.38 15.24
N GLY A 398 6.44 -3.06 16.52
CA GLY A 398 5.17 -3.14 17.27
C GLY A 398 4.90 -4.51 17.88
N ILE A 399 3.72 -5.08 17.62
CA ILE A 399 3.16 -6.25 18.30
C ILE A 399 3.17 -7.47 17.38
N GLY A 400 3.58 -8.63 17.90
CA GLY A 400 3.43 -9.91 17.21
C GLY A 400 2.22 -10.67 17.76
N VAL A 401 1.48 -11.35 16.90
CA VAL A 401 0.37 -12.23 17.30
C VAL A 401 0.67 -13.63 16.81
N THR A 402 0.56 -14.61 17.70
CA THR A 402 0.87 -16.01 17.42
C THR A 402 -0.32 -16.88 17.80
N TYR A 403 -0.84 -17.64 16.85
CA TYR A 403 -1.85 -18.65 17.10
C TYR A 403 -1.20 -19.97 17.54
N TYR A 404 -1.83 -20.70 18.45
CA TYR A 404 -1.19 -21.89 19.02
C TYR A 404 -0.79 -22.91 17.95
N GLY A 405 0.46 -23.40 18.05
CA GLY A 405 1.04 -24.37 17.12
C GLY A 405 1.82 -23.75 15.96
N GLU A 406 1.73 -22.42 15.73
CA GLU A 406 2.57 -21.73 14.73
C GLU A 406 4.06 -21.79 15.06
N GLU A 407 4.41 -21.78 16.35
CA GLU A 407 5.78 -21.94 16.83
C GLU A 407 6.35 -23.34 16.59
N LEU A 408 5.45 -24.32 16.36
CA LEU A 408 5.80 -25.69 16.01
C LEU A 408 5.73 -25.95 14.50
N GLY A 409 5.00 -25.12 13.74
CA GLY A 409 4.68 -25.37 12.33
C GLY A 409 3.52 -26.35 12.14
N MET A 410 2.52 -26.36 13.02
CA MET A 410 1.32 -27.19 12.87
C MET A 410 0.59 -26.90 11.55
N LEU A 411 0.05 -27.95 10.94
CA LEU A 411 -0.69 -27.94 9.67
C LEU A 411 -2.19 -28.15 9.89
N ASP A 412 -3.00 -27.71 8.93
CA ASP A 412 -4.43 -28.01 8.86
C ASP A 412 -4.61 -29.51 8.75
N TYR A 413 -5.64 -30.05 9.39
CA TYR A 413 -6.10 -31.41 9.11
C TYR A 413 -7.40 -31.40 8.33
N ARG A 414 -7.32 -31.45 6.99
CA ARG A 414 -8.50 -31.37 6.10
C ARG A 414 -9.23 -32.70 5.88
N ASP A 415 -8.67 -33.82 6.34
CA ASP A 415 -9.27 -35.15 6.25
C ASP A 415 -10.22 -35.43 7.42
N ILE A 416 -11.09 -34.45 7.74
CA ILE A 416 -12.19 -34.57 8.69
C ILE A 416 -13.44 -34.99 7.91
N SER A 417 -14.06 -36.12 8.28
CA SER A 417 -15.28 -36.58 7.61
C SER A 417 -16.48 -35.72 8.00
N TRP A 418 -17.54 -35.74 7.19
CA TRP A 418 -18.79 -35.04 7.52
C TRP A 418 -19.35 -35.43 8.89
N GLU A 419 -19.24 -36.71 9.26
CA GLU A 419 -19.67 -37.22 10.57
C GLU A 419 -18.79 -36.75 11.74
N GLN A 420 -17.59 -36.25 11.45
CA GLN A 420 -16.65 -35.69 12.42
C GLN A 420 -16.65 -34.16 12.43
N THR A 421 -17.21 -33.52 11.41
CA THR A 421 -17.36 -32.07 11.36
C THR A 421 -18.34 -31.62 12.43
N VAL A 422 -17.91 -30.65 13.22
CA VAL A 422 -18.70 -30.08 14.30
C VAL A 422 -18.90 -28.57 14.13
N ASP A 423 -18.12 -27.92 13.25
CA ASP A 423 -18.26 -26.49 12.97
C ASP A 423 -19.66 -26.15 12.43
N GLN A 424 -20.38 -25.29 13.15
CA GLN A 424 -21.78 -24.97 12.86
C GLN A 424 -22.00 -24.35 11.47
N PRO A 425 -21.19 -23.38 11.01
CA PRO A 425 -21.30 -22.86 9.63
C PRO A 425 -21.21 -23.95 8.57
N ALA A 426 -20.30 -24.92 8.77
CA ALA A 426 -20.15 -26.05 7.85
C ALA A 426 -21.34 -27.01 7.92
N CYS A 427 -21.89 -27.24 9.12
CA CYS A 427 -23.10 -28.03 9.31
C CYS A 427 -24.31 -27.40 8.61
N GLU A 428 -24.47 -26.07 8.71
CA GLU A 428 -25.55 -25.32 8.04
C GLU A 428 -25.42 -25.31 6.52
N ALA A 429 -24.19 -25.29 6.00
CA ALA A 429 -23.92 -25.35 4.57
C ALA A 429 -24.15 -26.74 3.94
N GLY A 430 -24.16 -27.79 4.75
CA GLY A 430 -24.48 -29.17 4.36
C GLY A 430 -23.31 -29.97 3.78
N ILE A 431 -23.57 -31.27 3.54
CA ILE A 431 -22.57 -32.28 3.17
C ILE A 431 -21.79 -32.00 1.89
N ASP A 432 -22.38 -31.24 0.95
CA ASP A 432 -21.72 -30.92 -0.32
C ASP A 432 -20.72 -29.77 -0.19
N ASN A 433 -20.87 -28.90 0.83
CA ASN A 433 -20.10 -27.66 0.97
C ASN A 433 -19.24 -27.58 2.24
N TYR A 434 -19.46 -28.47 3.21
CA TYR A 434 -18.85 -28.38 4.54
C TYR A 434 -17.31 -28.23 4.52
N LYS A 435 -16.60 -28.91 3.60
CA LYS A 435 -15.13 -28.87 3.53
C LYS A 435 -14.56 -27.50 3.19
N TRP A 436 -15.33 -26.67 2.49
CA TRP A 436 -14.89 -25.34 2.06
C TRP A 436 -15.18 -24.27 3.11
N ILE A 437 -16.11 -24.55 4.02
CA ILE A 437 -16.61 -23.60 5.03
C ILE A 437 -16.10 -23.92 6.43
N SER A 438 -15.80 -25.19 6.72
CA SER A 438 -15.42 -25.64 8.06
C SER A 438 -14.10 -25.03 8.52
N ARG A 439 -14.14 -24.53 9.75
CA ARG A 439 -13.00 -24.03 10.54
C ARG A 439 -12.37 -25.12 11.44
N ASP A 440 -12.87 -26.35 11.39
CA ASP A 440 -12.33 -27.47 12.18
C ASP A 440 -10.85 -27.79 11.87
N PRO A 441 -10.36 -27.74 10.60
CA PRO A 441 -8.99 -28.12 10.26
C PRO A 441 -7.89 -27.32 10.97
N GLU A 442 -8.12 -26.03 11.21
CA GLU A 442 -7.19 -25.14 11.91
C GLU A 442 -7.37 -25.20 13.44
N ARG A 443 -8.51 -25.69 13.94
CA ARG A 443 -8.83 -25.80 15.37
C ARG A 443 -8.40 -27.13 16.02
N THR A 444 -7.68 -28.01 15.31
CA THR A 444 -7.28 -29.33 15.85
C THR A 444 -6.35 -29.27 17.07
N PRO A 445 -6.41 -30.26 17.99
CA PRO A 445 -5.66 -30.22 19.25
C PRO A 445 -4.13 -30.03 19.14
N MET A 446 -3.55 -29.35 20.14
CA MET A 446 -2.13 -29.04 20.26
C MET A 446 -1.25 -30.30 20.34
N GLN A 447 -0.09 -30.27 19.67
CA GLN A 447 0.80 -31.43 19.53
C GLN A 447 1.96 -31.41 20.54
N TRP A 448 1.70 -31.85 21.76
CA TRP A 448 2.69 -31.82 22.86
C TRP A 448 3.78 -32.90 22.77
N SER A 449 3.41 -34.11 22.34
CA SER A 449 4.31 -35.28 22.29
C SER A 449 3.86 -36.31 21.26
N ASP A 450 4.61 -37.40 21.12
CA ASP A 450 4.28 -38.57 20.29
C ASP A 450 3.35 -39.59 20.99
N GLU A 451 2.85 -39.29 22.20
CA GLU A 451 1.93 -40.14 22.95
C GLU A 451 0.51 -40.16 22.33
N ALA A 452 -0.42 -40.95 22.86
CA ALA A 452 -1.80 -40.95 22.37
C ALA A 452 -2.39 -39.53 22.36
N ASN A 453 -3.16 -39.20 21.32
CA ASN A 453 -3.73 -37.86 21.08
C ASN A 453 -2.68 -36.73 21.19
N ALA A 454 -1.44 -37.00 20.77
CA ALA A 454 -0.30 -36.08 20.90
C ALA A 454 0.00 -35.56 22.31
N GLY A 455 -0.43 -36.27 23.36
CA GLY A 455 -0.31 -35.81 24.75
C GLY A 455 -1.23 -34.65 25.12
N PHE A 456 -2.17 -34.28 24.24
CA PHE A 456 -3.23 -33.30 24.54
C PHE A 456 -4.26 -33.88 25.53
N SER A 457 -4.64 -35.15 25.37
CA SER A 457 -5.68 -35.80 26.18
C SER A 457 -5.39 -37.29 26.41
N SER A 458 -5.84 -37.81 27.55
CA SER A 458 -5.82 -39.24 27.87
C SER A 458 -7.10 -40.00 27.44
N ALA A 459 -8.09 -39.29 26.88
CA ALA A 459 -9.35 -39.85 26.39
C ALA A 459 -9.14 -40.84 25.24
N ALA A 460 -10.14 -41.70 25.01
CA ALA A 460 -10.12 -42.60 23.86
C ALA A 460 -10.30 -41.86 22.51
N GLN A 461 -11.03 -40.75 22.52
CA GLN A 461 -11.25 -39.86 21.39
C GLN A 461 -11.31 -38.42 21.91
N THR A 462 -10.82 -37.49 21.10
CA THR A 462 -10.86 -36.05 21.35
C THR A 462 -12.00 -35.41 20.55
N TRP A 463 -12.42 -34.21 20.94
CA TRP A 463 -13.53 -33.52 20.28
C TRP A 463 -13.28 -33.26 18.78
N LEU A 464 -12.03 -32.99 18.41
CA LEU A 464 -11.52 -33.02 17.03
C LEU A 464 -10.33 -33.99 16.92
N PRO A 465 -10.14 -34.67 15.78
CA PRO A 465 -8.99 -35.53 15.56
C PRO A 465 -7.68 -34.73 15.58
N VAL A 466 -6.62 -35.36 16.11
CA VAL A 466 -5.26 -34.80 16.04
C VAL A 466 -4.64 -35.12 14.69
N HIS A 467 -3.96 -34.15 14.08
CA HIS A 467 -3.28 -34.34 12.80
C HIS A 467 -2.24 -35.49 12.88
N PRO A 468 -2.22 -36.44 11.94
CA PRO A 468 -1.45 -37.69 12.05
C PRO A 468 0.08 -37.51 12.12
N ASN A 469 0.60 -36.37 11.65
CA ASN A 469 2.04 -36.06 11.75
C ASN A 469 2.54 -35.82 13.18
N TYR A 470 1.68 -35.79 14.20
CA TYR A 470 2.07 -35.49 15.58
C TYR A 470 3.16 -36.43 16.14
N LYS A 471 3.32 -37.63 15.56
CA LYS A 471 4.41 -38.56 15.91
C LYS A 471 5.79 -38.00 15.59
N GLU A 472 5.89 -37.17 14.56
CA GLU A 472 7.13 -36.55 14.10
C GLU A 472 7.17 -35.08 14.56
N LEU A 473 6.12 -34.32 14.24
CA LEU A 473 5.96 -32.92 14.59
C LEU A 473 5.29 -32.79 15.96
N ASN A 474 6.06 -32.53 17.01
CA ASN A 474 5.50 -32.21 18.33
C ASN A 474 6.53 -31.45 19.18
N LEU A 475 6.05 -30.79 20.24
CA LEU A 475 6.90 -29.99 21.11
C LEU A 475 8.05 -30.82 21.72
N ARG A 476 7.76 -32.01 22.26
CA ARG A 476 8.78 -32.87 22.90
C ARG A 476 9.94 -33.20 21.95
N ASN A 477 9.63 -33.61 20.72
CA ASN A 477 10.63 -33.89 19.70
C ASN A 477 11.44 -32.63 19.35
N GLN A 478 10.77 -31.49 19.16
CA GLN A 478 11.42 -30.23 18.83
C GLN A 478 12.30 -29.67 19.96
N GLN A 479 11.97 -29.93 21.23
CA GLN A 479 12.82 -29.61 22.38
C GLN A 479 14.10 -30.46 22.41
N GLN A 480 14.01 -31.73 22.02
CA GLN A 480 15.15 -32.66 22.00
C GLN A 480 16.06 -32.46 20.77
N ALA A 481 15.51 -32.06 19.63
CA ALA A 481 16.25 -31.82 18.39
C ALA A 481 17.30 -30.71 18.54
N GLU A 482 18.48 -30.82 17.93
CA GLU A 482 19.53 -29.79 18.00
C GLU A 482 19.05 -28.44 17.42
N ARG A 483 18.31 -28.51 16.31
CA ARG A 483 17.68 -27.39 15.60
C ARG A 483 16.21 -27.76 15.31
N SER A 484 15.29 -26.83 15.56
CA SER A 484 13.84 -27.02 15.36
C SER A 484 13.14 -25.67 15.25
N HIS A 485 11.92 -25.65 14.72
CA HIS A 485 11.08 -24.44 14.64
C HIS A 485 10.90 -23.80 16.02
N TYR A 486 10.61 -24.62 17.04
CA TYR A 486 10.47 -24.16 18.42
C TYR A 486 11.71 -23.43 18.95
N LYS A 487 12.91 -23.98 18.73
CA LYS A 487 14.17 -23.34 19.19
C LYS A 487 14.50 -22.06 18.42
N ILE A 488 14.12 -22.02 17.14
CA ILE A 488 14.22 -20.81 16.31
C ILE A 488 13.27 -19.74 16.85
N TYR A 489 12.02 -20.10 17.13
CA TYR A 489 11.02 -19.21 17.72
C TYR A 489 11.47 -18.64 19.07
N GLN A 490 11.99 -19.47 19.98
CA GLN A 490 12.59 -19.00 21.24
C GLN A 490 13.75 -18.01 21.03
N SER A 491 14.58 -18.26 20.01
CA SER A 491 15.69 -17.37 19.66
C SER A 491 15.20 -16.02 19.16
N LEU A 492 14.09 -16.01 18.41
CA LEU A 492 13.45 -14.80 17.89
C LEU A 492 12.80 -13.97 19.01
N LEU A 493 12.08 -14.59 19.95
CA LEU A 493 11.54 -13.89 21.13
C LEU A 493 12.65 -13.24 21.96
N LYS A 494 13.75 -13.96 22.19
CA LYS A 494 14.92 -13.40 22.87
C LYS A 494 15.56 -12.25 22.07
N LEU A 495 15.51 -12.30 20.74
CA LEU A 495 16.02 -11.24 19.89
C LEU A 495 15.12 -10.00 19.91
N ARG A 496 13.80 -10.17 20.02
CA ARG A 496 12.81 -9.09 20.12
C ARG A 496 13.07 -8.14 21.29
N GLU A 497 13.74 -8.62 22.34
CA GLU A 497 14.19 -7.81 23.48
C GLU A 497 15.27 -6.76 23.14
N LYS A 498 15.84 -6.78 21.93
CA LYS A 498 16.80 -5.77 21.47
C LYS A 498 16.09 -4.45 21.19
N GLU A 499 16.70 -3.35 21.64
CA GLU A 499 16.22 -1.99 21.37
C GLU A 499 15.96 -1.73 19.88
N ALA A 500 16.83 -2.24 18.99
CA ALA A 500 16.63 -2.11 17.55
C ALA A 500 15.27 -2.67 17.08
N LEU A 501 14.77 -3.77 17.66
CA LEU A 501 13.46 -4.33 17.32
C LEU A 501 12.30 -3.64 18.05
N LYS A 502 12.55 -3.07 19.25
CA LYS A 502 11.52 -2.36 20.04
C LYS A 502 11.25 -0.93 19.55
N SER A 503 12.28 -0.22 19.11
CA SER A 503 12.19 1.22 18.80
C SER A 503 12.97 1.64 17.55
N GLY A 504 13.62 0.70 16.85
CA GLY A 504 14.32 1.01 15.62
C GLY A 504 13.38 1.27 14.45
N ALA A 505 13.77 2.23 13.61
CA ALA A 505 13.10 2.55 12.36
C ALA A 505 13.06 1.33 11.45
N PHE A 506 11.93 1.15 10.76
CA PHE A 506 11.75 0.12 9.74
C PHE A 506 12.21 0.68 8.39
N ILE A 507 13.19 0.02 7.76
CA ILE A 507 13.71 0.43 6.45
C ILE A 507 13.58 -0.77 5.49
N PRO A 508 12.54 -0.82 4.65
CA PRO A 508 12.28 -1.93 3.76
C PRO A 508 13.12 -1.89 2.48
N GLY A 509 13.18 -3.03 1.80
CA GLY A 509 13.78 -3.16 0.49
C GLY A 509 13.38 -4.44 -0.22
N VAL A 510 12.73 -4.31 -1.37
CA VAL A 510 12.57 -5.40 -2.34
C VAL A 510 13.90 -5.59 -3.06
N LEU A 511 14.57 -6.72 -2.90
CA LEU A 511 15.87 -6.97 -3.53
C LEU A 511 15.71 -7.48 -4.95
N ASN A 512 14.72 -8.36 -5.15
CA ASN A 512 14.19 -8.78 -6.44
C ASN A 512 12.75 -9.31 -6.23
N ARG A 513 12.13 -9.90 -7.26
CA ARG A 513 10.74 -10.42 -7.18
C ARG A 513 10.52 -11.52 -6.12
N ARG A 514 11.58 -12.20 -5.68
CA ARG A 514 11.52 -13.38 -4.78
C ARG A 514 12.06 -13.10 -3.39
N VAL A 515 12.94 -12.11 -3.24
CA VAL A 515 13.58 -11.79 -1.97
C VAL A 515 13.31 -10.36 -1.58
N PHE A 516 12.76 -10.18 -0.37
CA PHE A 516 12.73 -8.88 0.30
C PHE A 516 13.63 -8.90 1.53
N ALA A 517 14.00 -7.71 1.97
CA ALA A 517 14.75 -7.49 3.19
C ALA A 517 14.26 -6.22 3.88
N PHE A 518 14.51 -6.12 5.18
CA PHE A 518 14.31 -4.88 5.91
C PHE A 518 15.31 -4.73 7.04
N LYS A 519 15.64 -3.47 7.35
CA LYS A 519 16.49 -3.12 8.50
C LYS A 519 15.63 -2.60 9.64
N ARG A 520 16.05 -2.93 10.85
CA ARG A 520 15.61 -2.29 12.09
C ARG A 520 16.80 -1.54 12.67
N GLU A 521 16.74 -0.22 12.58
CA GLU A 521 17.90 0.65 12.79
C GLU A 521 17.63 1.74 13.84
N ILE A 522 18.60 1.91 14.74
CA ILE A 522 18.68 3.08 15.63
C ILE A 522 20.01 3.76 15.37
N GLN A 523 19.98 5.07 15.13
CA GLN A 523 21.18 5.82 14.81
C GLN A 523 22.28 5.63 15.87
N GLY A 524 23.46 5.19 15.42
CA GLY A 524 24.63 4.97 16.28
C GLY A 524 24.60 3.69 17.12
N GLN A 525 23.61 2.81 16.90
CA GLN A 525 23.55 1.47 17.48
C GLN A 525 23.76 0.39 16.42
N ASN A 526 23.70 -0.87 16.86
CA ASN A 526 23.77 -2.04 16.00
C ASN A 526 22.47 -2.18 15.20
N THR A 527 22.59 -2.39 13.89
CA THR A 527 21.45 -2.59 12.97
C THR A 527 21.17 -4.08 12.80
N LEU A 528 19.89 -4.46 12.78
CA LEU A 528 19.44 -5.81 12.43
C LEU A 528 18.83 -5.81 11.04
N LEU A 529 19.14 -6.83 10.25
CA LEU A 529 18.62 -7.07 8.90
C LEU A 529 17.89 -8.41 8.89
N THR A 530 16.65 -8.40 8.46
CA THR A 530 15.91 -9.61 8.12
C THR A 530 15.87 -9.72 6.61
N ILE A 531 16.17 -10.90 6.06
CA ILE A 531 16.12 -11.19 4.63
C ILE A 531 15.36 -12.50 4.42
N ILE A 532 14.38 -12.50 3.51
CA ILE A 532 13.46 -13.61 3.31
C ILE A 532 13.29 -13.87 1.82
N ASN A 533 13.55 -15.11 1.42
CA ASN A 533 13.17 -15.64 0.12
C ASN A 533 11.77 -16.27 0.22
N VAL A 534 10.80 -15.75 -0.52
CA VAL A 534 9.40 -16.23 -0.45
C VAL A 534 9.08 -17.32 -1.48
N LYS A 535 10.03 -17.68 -2.34
CA LYS A 535 9.80 -18.64 -3.43
C LYS A 535 10.63 -19.91 -3.31
N ASN A 536 10.20 -20.92 -4.05
CA ASN A 536 10.81 -22.24 -4.08
C ASN A 536 12.06 -22.31 -4.99
N GLN A 537 12.91 -21.28 -4.99
CA GLN A 537 14.08 -21.18 -5.84
C GLN A 537 15.27 -20.63 -5.06
N THR A 538 16.48 -21.10 -5.36
CA THR A 538 17.70 -20.56 -4.76
C THR A 538 18.07 -19.22 -5.41
N GLU A 539 18.43 -18.23 -4.59
CA GLU A 539 18.76 -16.87 -5.02
C GLU A 539 20.20 -16.51 -4.64
N LEU A 540 20.94 -15.89 -5.57
CA LEU A 540 22.25 -15.30 -5.32
C LEU A 540 22.11 -13.78 -5.30
N LEU A 541 22.48 -13.15 -4.18
CA LEU A 541 22.19 -11.75 -3.91
C LEU A 541 23.45 -10.94 -3.64
N ASP A 542 23.50 -9.75 -4.25
CA ASP A 542 24.34 -8.64 -3.82
C ASP A 542 23.45 -7.62 -3.10
N ILE A 543 23.69 -7.42 -1.80
CA ILE A 543 22.95 -6.48 -0.95
C ILE A 543 23.77 -5.24 -0.61
N SER A 544 24.91 -5.03 -1.25
CA SER A 544 25.86 -3.95 -0.94
C SER A 544 25.19 -2.57 -0.98
N ASP A 545 24.30 -2.35 -1.96
CA ASP A 545 23.59 -1.09 -2.15
C ASP A 545 22.51 -0.85 -1.09
N PHE A 546 22.00 -1.90 -0.44
CA PHE A 546 20.98 -1.80 0.60
C PHE A 546 21.57 -1.48 2.00
N ILE A 547 22.81 -1.88 2.24
CA ILE A 547 23.46 -1.78 3.57
C ILE A 547 24.47 -0.63 3.70
N ASP A 548 24.64 0.19 2.66
CA ASP A 548 25.35 1.49 2.69
C ASP A 548 26.84 1.46 3.18
N LEU A 549 27.65 0.38 3.01
CA LEU A 549 29.15 0.26 3.17
C LEU A 549 29.60 -1.22 3.45
N PRO A 550 30.92 -1.58 3.47
CA PRO A 550 31.37 -2.97 3.75
C PRO A 550 31.21 -3.33 5.25
N ASN A 551 30.00 -3.69 5.62
CA ASN A 551 29.65 -4.14 6.97
C ASN A 551 30.03 -5.61 7.18
N ARG A 552 30.31 -6.00 8.44
CA ARG A 552 30.42 -7.43 8.79
C ARG A 552 29.02 -7.95 9.07
N LEU A 553 28.55 -8.83 8.19
CA LEU A 553 27.28 -9.53 8.32
C LEU A 553 27.49 -10.79 9.16
N HIS A 554 26.81 -10.89 10.30
CA HIS A 554 26.81 -12.08 11.14
C HIS A 554 25.41 -12.63 11.29
N VAL A 555 25.21 -13.89 10.91
CA VAL A 555 23.92 -14.58 11.06
C VAL A 555 23.61 -14.73 12.56
N LEU A 556 22.44 -14.28 12.99
CA LEU A 556 21.93 -14.47 14.35
C LEU A 556 20.96 -15.64 14.42
N VAL A 557 20.05 -15.72 13.45
CA VAL A 557 19.02 -16.76 13.35
C VAL A 557 18.91 -17.19 11.89
N ALA A 558 18.78 -18.50 11.67
CA ALA A 558 18.63 -19.12 10.36
C ALA A 558 17.64 -20.30 10.46
N GLY A 559 16.74 -20.45 9.48
CA GLY A 559 15.66 -21.44 9.46
C GLY A 559 16.14 -22.90 9.55
N VAL A 560 15.31 -23.86 9.93
CA VAL A 560 15.73 -25.25 10.21
C VAL A 560 16.46 -25.90 9.02
N ASP A 561 15.97 -25.64 7.80
CA ASP A 561 16.49 -26.17 6.54
C ASP A 561 17.61 -25.31 5.92
N SER A 562 17.98 -24.22 6.58
CA SER A 562 19.03 -23.32 6.12
C SER A 562 20.41 -24.00 6.12
N ALA A 563 21.16 -23.81 5.04
CA ALA A 563 22.58 -24.17 4.98
C ALA A 563 23.45 -23.26 5.85
N HIS A 564 22.93 -22.11 6.27
CA HIS A 564 23.59 -21.16 7.15
C HIS A 564 23.41 -21.50 8.63
N THR A 565 24.37 -21.06 9.44
CA THR A 565 24.38 -21.29 10.88
C THR A 565 24.57 -20.01 11.68
N ALA A 566 24.01 -19.95 12.89
CA ALA A 566 24.20 -18.80 13.77
C ALA A 566 25.70 -18.57 14.06
N GLY A 567 26.15 -17.33 13.93
CA GLY A 567 27.54 -16.90 14.06
C GLY A 567 28.33 -16.87 12.74
N GLU A 568 27.81 -17.47 11.67
CA GLU A 568 28.40 -17.44 10.34
C GLU A 568 28.57 -16.00 9.84
N ARG A 569 29.65 -15.75 9.10
CA ARG A 569 29.93 -14.46 8.49
C ARG A 569 29.65 -14.50 7.00
N LEU A 570 28.81 -13.60 6.51
CA LEU A 570 28.41 -13.54 5.10
C LEU A 570 29.22 -12.50 4.32
N ASN A 571 29.35 -12.74 3.00
CA ASN A 571 29.84 -11.77 2.03
C ASN A 571 28.64 -10.99 1.46
N PRO A 572 28.55 -9.66 1.62
CA PRO A 572 27.39 -8.88 1.14
C PRO A 572 27.16 -8.95 -0.38
N LYS A 573 28.17 -9.36 -1.16
CA LYS A 573 28.08 -9.47 -2.63
C LYS A 573 27.59 -10.83 -3.13
N GLU A 574 27.62 -11.83 -2.26
CA GLU A 574 27.42 -13.23 -2.62
C GLU A 574 26.71 -13.93 -1.45
N ILE A 575 25.46 -13.54 -1.20
CA ILE A 575 24.59 -14.24 -0.26
C ILE A 575 23.76 -15.24 -1.07
N ILE A 576 23.86 -16.52 -0.72
CA ILE A 576 23.04 -17.58 -1.32
C ILE A 576 21.87 -17.84 -0.37
N LEU A 577 20.64 -17.67 -0.83
CA LEU A 577 19.44 -18.05 -0.08
C LEU A 577 18.78 -19.26 -0.72
N ALA A 578 18.56 -20.31 0.05
CA ALA A 578 17.79 -21.48 -0.29
C ALA A 578 16.30 -21.14 -0.49
N PRO A 579 15.52 -22.04 -1.12
CA PRO A 579 14.06 -21.95 -1.18
C PRO A 579 13.44 -21.66 0.18
N HIS A 580 12.49 -20.71 0.25
CA HIS A 580 11.74 -20.36 1.47
C HIS A 580 12.60 -19.93 2.68
N GLU A 581 13.88 -19.63 2.47
CA GLU A 581 14.81 -19.34 3.56
C GLU A 581 14.65 -17.91 4.11
N GLY A 582 14.64 -17.80 5.43
CA GLY A 582 14.80 -16.55 6.17
C GLY A 582 16.10 -16.52 6.98
N LEU A 583 16.75 -15.36 7.01
CA LEU A 583 17.88 -15.08 7.90
C LEU A 583 17.67 -13.78 8.67
N VAL A 584 18.05 -13.77 9.95
CA VAL A 584 18.22 -12.55 10.74
C VAL A 584 19.70 -12.29 10.97
N ILE A 585 20.18 -11.14 10.54
CA ILE A 585 21.59 -10.80 10.40
C ILE A 585 21.89 -9.56 11.22
N HIS A 586 23.02 -9.57 11.92
CA HIS A 586 23.57 -8.41 12.60
C HIS A 586 24.57 -7.67 11.71
N LEU A 587 24.39 -6.36 11.58
CA LEU A 587 25.31 -5.46 10.89
C LEU A 587 26.19 -4.74 11.92
N LEU A 588 27.45 -5.15 11.98
CA LEU A 588 28.44 -4.47 12.81
C LEU A 588 29.03 -3.26 12.06
N VAL A 589 28.78 -2.07 12.61
CA VAL A 589 29.43 -0.83 12.16
C VAL A 589 30.92 -0.88 12.51
N VAL A 590 31.79 -1.00 11.52
CA VAL A 590 33.23 -0.85 11.73
C VAL A 590 33.57 0.64 11.62
N VAL A 591 33.69 1.33 12.75
CA VAL A 591 34.34 2.65 12.78
C VAL A 591 35.84 2.46 12.57
N LEU A 592 36.28 2.47 11.31
CA LEU A 592 37.71 2.56 10.99
C LEU A 592 38.19 3.98 11.32
N LEU A 593 38.74 4.15 12.52
CA LEU A 593 39.64 5.27 12.83
C LEU A 593 40.93 5.08 12.02
N TYR A 594 40.97 5.54 10.77
CA TYR A 594 42.23 5.62 10.02
C TYR A 594 43.02 6.86 10.46
N PRO A 595 44.20 6.71 11.09
CA PRO A 595 45.14 7.80 11.22
C PRO A 595 45.93 7.88 9.91
N GLY A 596 45.68 8.94 9.13
CA GLY A 596 46.58 9.45 8.09
C GLY A 596 47.27 8.41 7.20
N SER A 597 46.63 8.02 6.11
CA SER A 597 47.31 7.53 4.91
C SER A 597 46.77 8.29 3.70
N SER A 598 47.67 8.63 2.79
CA SER A 598 47.46 9.59 1.70
C SER A 598 46.21 9.32 0.87
N MET A 599 45.47 10.39 0.58
CA MET A 599 44.54 10.46 -0.55
C MET A 599 45.34 10.25 -1.86
N SER A 600 45.56 8.99 -2.25
CA SER A 600 46.09 8.69 -3.59
C SER A 600 45.76 7.29 -4.12
N SER A 601 44.85 6.53 -3.50
CA SER A 601 44.42 5.25 -4.08
C SER A 601 43.03 4.84 -3.59
N LEU A 602 42.02 5.54 -4.08
CA LEU A 602 40.65 5.07 -4.31
C LEU A 602 39.97 6.08 -5.26
N VAL A 603 40.70 6.45 -6.32
CA VAL A 603 40.06 6.76 -7.60
C VAL A 603 40.18 5.46 -8.36
N LYS A 604 39.30 4.50 -8.04
CA LYS A 604 38.68 3.83 -9.18
C LYS A 604 37.80 4.93 -9.75
N SER A 605 38.09 5.32 -10.98
CA SER A 605 37.03 5.85 -11.82
C SER A 605 35.96 4.77 -11.79
N ASP A 606 34.95 4.96 -10.95
CA ASP A 606 33.64 4.47 -11.34
C ASP A 606 33.49 5.03 -12.75
N SER A 607 33.38 4.14 -13.73
CA SER A 607 32.77 4.51 -15.00
C SER A 607 31.58 5.37 -14.63
N GLU A 608 31.56 6.63 -15.06
CA GLU A 608 30.42 7.49 -14.82
C GLU A 608 29.20 6.71 -15.33
N ASP A 609 28.40 6.14 -14.42
CA ASP A 609 27.17 5.45 -14.80
C ASP A 609 26.30 6.51 -15.46
N PHE A 610 26.23 6.39 -16.77
CA PHE A 610 25.60 7.32 -17.67
C PHE A 610 24.09 7.30 -17.40
N ILE A 611 23.54 8.43 -16.94
CA ILE A 611 22.08 8.62 -16.89
C ILE A 611 21.68 9.09 -18.28
N ASP A 612 20.86 8.29 -18.94
CA ASP A 612 20.34 8.59 -20.26
C ASP A 612 19.37 9.78 -20.21
N TRP A 613 19.15 10.44 -21.35
CA TRP A 613 18.42 11.70 -21.43
C TRP A 613 17.00 11.59 -20.86
N TRP A 614 16.33 10.46 -21.01
CA TRP A 614 14.93 10.27 -20.64
C TRP A 614 14.73 9.98 -19.15
N GLN A 615 15.69 9.37 -18.46
CA GLN A 615 15.53 8.80 -17.11
C GLN A 615 15.25 9.83 -16.00
N HIS A 616 15.43 11.13 -16.28
CA HIS A 616 15.09 12.22 -15.36
C HIS A 616 14.41 13.41 -16.03
N THR A 617 13.89 13.21 -17.24
CA THR A 617 13.30 14.28 -18.04
C THR A 617 11.91 14.68 -17.53
N VAL A 618 11.52 15.92 -17.85
CA VAL A 618 10.12 16.37 -17.80
C VAL A 618 9.55 16.24 -19.20
N PHE A 619 8.63 15.30 -19.40
CA PHE A 619 7.88 15.17 -20.64
C PHE A 619 6.67 16.09 -20.61
N TYR A 620 6.53 16.92 -21.63
CA TYR A 620 5.39 17.82 -21.78
C TYR A 620 4.45 17.27 -22.86
N GLN A 621 3.26 16.83 -22.48
CA GLN A 621 2.23 16.37 -23.41
C GLN A 621 1.57 17.58 -24.07
N ILE A 622 1.50 17.58 -25.39
CA ILE A 622 0.80 18.56 -26.20
C ILE A 622 -0.38 17.87 -26.88
N TYR A 623 -1.60 18.36 -26.63
CA TYR A 623 -2.77 18.04 -27.44
C TYR A 623 -2.81 19.00 -28.65
N PRO A 624 -2.44 18.58 -29.88
CA PRO A 624 -2.14 19.49 -30.99
C PRO A 624 -3.30 20.44 -31.31
N ARG A 625 -4.53 19.90 -31.36
CA ARG A 625 -5.76 20.63 -31.70
C ARG A 625 -6.03 21.84 -30.79
N SER A 626 -5.49 21.85 -29.57
CA SER A 626 -5.74 22.87 -28.55
C SER A 626 -4.50 23.66 -28.13
N PHE A 627 -3.34 23.44 -28.74
CA PHE A 627 -2.12 24.11 -28.29
C PHE A 627 -1.94 25.50 -28.90
N LYS A 628 -1.88 25.62 -30.23
CA LYS A 628 -1.81 26.91 -30.91
C LYS A 628 -2.26 26.78 -32.37
N ASP A 629 -3.21 27.60 -32.79
CA ASP A 629 -3.61 27.79 -34.19
C ASP A 629 -2.71 28.85 -34.85
N SER A 630 -2.12 28.53 -36.00
CA SER A 630 -1.27 29.46 -36.77
C SER A 630 -1.94 30.09 -37.99
N ASN A 631 -3.09 29.58 -38.44
CA ASN A 631 -3.69 29.91 -39.73
C ASN A 631 -5.08 30.59 -39.59
N GLY A 632 -5.67 30.60 -38.39
CA GLY A 632 -6.95 31.25 -38.08
C GLY A 632 -8.19 30.42 -38.39
N ASP A 633 -8.09 29.09 -38.49
CA ASP A 633 -9.22 28.17 -38.69
C ASP A 633 -9.88 27.71 -37.37
N GLY A 634 -9.29 28.03 -36.22
CA GLY A 634 -9.80 27.67 -34.90
C GLY A 634 -9.29 26.32 -34.37
N ILE A 635 -8.32 25.70 -35.06
CA ILE A 635 -7.71 24.41 -34.75
C ILE A 635 -6.18 24.57 -34.60
N GLY A 636 -5.60 23.95 -33.59
CA GLY A 636 -4.15 23.97 -33.40
C GLY A 636 -3.40 23.08 -34.39
N ASP A 637 -2.22 23.53 -34.83
CA ASP A 637 -1.46 22.94 -35.95
C ASP A 637 0.06 22.85 -35.67
N LEU A 638 0.78 22.08 -36.52
CA LEU A 638 2.23 21.87 -36.36
C LEU A 638 3.05 23.17 -36.47
N PRO A 639 2.75 24.12 -37.39
CA PRO A 639 3.43 25.42 -37.38
C PRO A 639 3.14 26.22 -36.10
N GLY A 640 1.92 26.14 -35.55
CA GLY A 640 1.56 26.70 -34.27
C GLY A 640 2.41 26.16 -33.13
N ILE A 641 2.57 24.83 -33.04
CA ILE A 641 3.47 24.18 -32.07
C ILE A 641 4.92 24.64 -32.28
N THR A 642 5.39 24.65 -33.52
CA THR A 642 6.75 25.09 -33.89
C THR A 642 7.03 26.51 -33.40
N SER A 643 6.06 27.42 -33.54
CA SER A 643 6.18 28.82 -33.08
C SER A 643 6.32 28.97 -31.56
N LYS A 644 5.99 27.92 -30.80
CA LYS A 644 5.99 27.89 -29.33
C LYS A 644 7.07 27.00 -28.73
N LEU A 645 7.90 26.32 -29.52
CA LEU A 645 9.02 25.53 -29.00
C LEU A 645 9.99 26.36 -28.14
N GLN A 646 10.21 27.63 -28.52
CA GLN A 646 11.05 28.53 -27.72
C GLN A 646 10.50 28.74 -26.30
N TYR A 647 9.17 28.76 -26.14
CA TYR A 647 8.54 28.83 -24.82
C TYR A 647 8.89 27.59 -23.98
N LEU A 648 8.75 26.39 -24.55
CA LEU A 648 9.07 25.13 -23.86
C LEU A 648 10.56 25.08 -23.45
N ALA A 649 11.45 25.49 -24.35
CA ALA A 649 12.88 25.59 -24.08
C ALA A 649 13.19 26.58 -22.93
N GLU A 650 12.54 27.76 -22.92
CA GLU A 650 12.68 28.77 -21.86
C GLU A 650 12.12 28.31 -20.51
N THR A 651 11.11 27.45 -20.51
CA THR A 651 10.57 26.78 -19.31
C THR A 651 11.54 25.70 -18.80
N GLY A 652 12.37 25.15 -19.69
CA GLY A 652 13.36 24.12 -19.38
C GLY A 652 12.92 22.70 -19.74
N ILE A 653 11.86 22.56 -20.54
CA ILE A 653 11.40 21.29 -21.11
C ILE A 653 12.39 20.83 -22.17
N THR A 654 12.71 19.54 -22.17
CA THR A 654 13.69 18.93 -23.11
C THR A 654 13.11 17.78 -23.92
N ALA A 655 11.85 17.39 -23.67
CA ALA A 655 11.12 16.45 -24.49
C ALA A 655 9.62 16.75 -24.43
N THR A 656 8.95 16.57 -25.56
CA THR A 656 7.51 16.71 -25.68
C THR A 656 6.94 15.55 -26.47
N TRP A 657 5.76 15.11 -26.07
CA TRP A 657 4.98 14.10 -26.76
C TRP A 657 3.72 14.76 -27.34
N LEU A 658 3.46 14.50 -28.62
CA LEU A 658 2.26 14.95 -29.32
C LEU A 658 1.22 13.83 -29.36
N SER A 659 -0.02 14.10 -28.95
CA SER A 659 -1.19 13.26 -29.31
C SER A 659 -1.27 13.08 -30.85
N PRO A 660 -2.03 12.11 -31.39
CA PRO A 660 -1.92 11.67 -32.77
C PRO A 660 -2.02 12.80 -33.80
N ILE A 661 -1.06 12.81 -34.73
CA ILE A 661 -0.98 13.80 -35.82
C ILE A 661 -1.22 13.19 -37.21
N PHE A 662 -1.55 11.90 -37.24
CA PHE A 662 -1.68 11.13 -38.47
C PHE A 662 -2.96 11.49 -39.22
N GLN A 663 -3.02 11.12 -40.50
CA GLN A 663 -4.21 11.36 -41.29
C GLN A 663 -5.37 10.47 -40.80
N SER A 664 -6.45 11.11 -40.35
CA SER A 664 -7.61 10.47 -39.72
C SER A 664 -8.92 11.16 -40.16
N PRO A 665 -10.05 10.44 -40.22
CA PRO A 665 -11.38 11.03 -40.43
C PRO A 665 -11.83 11.98 -39.30
N MET A 666 -11.17 11.93 -38.14
CA MET A 666 -11.40 12.77 -36.97
C MET A 666 -12.66 12.43 -36.17
N VAL A 667 -13.07 11.16 -36.20
CA VAL A 667 -14.15 10.63 -35.33
C VAL A 667 -13.74 10.72 -33.87
N ASP A 668 -12.52 10.31 -33.53
CA ASP A 668 -11.94 10.47 -32.19
C ASP A 668 -10.65 11.29 -32.28
N PHE A 669 -10.71 12.40 -33.03
CA PHE A 669 -9.68 13.45 -33.07
C PHE A 669 -8.24 12.99 -33.33
N GLY A 670 -8.06 11.94 -34.14
CA GLY A 670 -6.74 11.46 -34.56
C GLY A 670 -6.46 10.00 -34.20
N TYR A 671 -7.23 9.40 -33.30
CA TYR A 671 -7.10 8.00 -32.91
C TYR A 671 -7.68 7.03 -33.96
N ASP A 672 -8.55 7.50 -34.86
CA ASP A 672 -9.10 6.77 -36.00
C ASP A 672 -8.21 6.88 -37.26
N ILE A 673 -7.04 6.23 -37.27
CA ILE A 673 -6.01 6.48 -38.30
C ILE A 673 -6.36 5.85 -39.67
N SER A 674 -6.45 6.68 -40.72
CA SER A 674 -6.68 6.25 -42.11
C SER A 674 -5.40 6.10 -42.95
N ASP A 675 -4.29 6.73 -42.56
CA ASP A 675 -2.95 6.53 -43.12
C ASP A 675 -1.87 6.87 -42.09
N TYR A 676 -1.18 5.84 -41.58
CA TYR A 676 -0.13 5.96 -40.57
C TYR A 676 1.12 6.74 -40.98
N ARG A 677 1.30 7.05 -42.28
CA ARG A 677 2.53 7.68 -42.82
C ARG A 677 2.29 9.09 -43.35
N LYS A 678 1.09 9.63 -43.18
CA LYS A 678 0.74 11.01 -43.56
C LYS A 678 0.33 11.83 -42.35
N ILE A 679 0.54 13.13 -42.46
CA ILE A 679 0.08 14.13 -41.49
C ILE A 679 -1.38 14.48 -41.82
N GLN A 680 -2.20 14.71 -40.79
CA GLN A 680 -3.54 15.24 -40.99
C GLN A 680 -3.49 16.60 -41.70
N PRO A 681 -4.27 16.81 -42.77
CA PRO A 681 -4.31 18.10 -43.47
C PRO A 681 -4.61 19.32 -42.58
N GLU A 682 -5.49 19.19 -41.58
CA GLU A 682 -5.80 20.23 -40.58
C GLU A 682 -4.60 20.60 -39.68
N TYR A 683 -3.62 19.70 -39.50
CA TYR A 683 -2.42 19.97 -38.69
C TYR A 683 -1.23 20.46 -39.52
N GLY A 684 -1.25 20.27 -40.84
CA GLY A 684 -0.23 20.74 -41.76
C GLY A 684 0.29 19.65 -42.70
N SER A 685 1.53 19.81 -43.14
CA SER A 685 2.21 18.93 -44.10
C SER A 685 3.36 18.14 -43.49
N MET A 686 3.91 17.20 -44.26
CA MET A 686 5.14 16.49 -43.87
C MET A 686 6.35 17.44 -43.81
N GLU A 687 6.34 18.52 -44.61
CA GLU A 687 7.34 19.58 -44.56
C GLU A 687 7.25 20.39 -43.26
N ASP A 688 6.05 20.68 -42.77
CA ASP A 688 5.84 21.35 -41.48
C ASP A 688 6.31 20.45 -40.32
N PHE A 689 6.05 19.14 -40.42
CA PHE A 689 6.58 18.17 -39.46
C PHE A 689 8.12 18.14 -39.45
N GLN A 690 8.77 18.16 -40.63
CA GLN A 690 10.23 18.19 -40.69
C GLN A 690 10.78 19.49 -40.08
N GLN A 691 10.14 20.63 -40.33
CA GLN A 691 10.51 21.91 -39.68
C GLN A 691 10.36 21.85 -38.16
N LEU A 692 9.31 21.20 -37.65
CA LEU A 692 9.13 20.99 -36.21
C LEU A 692 10.29 20.18 -35.63
N ILE A 693 10.69 19.07 -36.28
CA ILE A 693 11.82 18.23 -35.86
C ILE A 693 13.13 19.03 -35.86
N ASP A 694 13.42 19.76 -36.94
CA ASP A 694 14.66 20.53 -37.09
C ASP A 694 14.76 21.63 -36.02
N ASN A 695 13.68 22.40 -35.82
CA ASN A 695 13.63 23.45 -34.79
C ASN A 695 13.70 22.89 -33.37
N ALA A 696 13.05 21.75 -33.11
CA ALA A 696 13.13 21.07 -31.83
C ALA A 696 14.57 20.61 -31.55
N TYR A 697 15.25 20.05 -32.56
CA TYR A 697 16.64 19.65 -32.48
C TYR A 697 17.57 20.83 -32.16
N GLU A 698 17.40 21.99 -32.82
CA GLU A 698 18.16 23.21 -32.53
C GLU A 698 17.99 23.69 -31.08
N LEU A 699 16.79 23.51 -30.52
CA LEU A 699 16.46 23.86 -29.13
C LEU A 699 16.78 22.75 -28.13
N GLY A 700 17.29 21.60 -28.58
CA GLY A 700 17.59 20.44 -27.75
C GLY A 700 16.35 19.68 -27.23
N ILE A 701 15.18 19.92 -27.82
CA ILE A 701 13.90 19.29 -27.50
C ILE A 701 13.73 18.00 -28.32
N LYS A 702 13.33 16.92 -27.67
CA LYS A 702 13.03 15.63 -28.31
C LYS A 702 11.54 15.57 -28.61
N ILE A 703 11.18 15.15 -29.81
CA ILE A 703 9.79 14.92 -30.21
C ILE A 703 9.49 13.42 -30.10
N ILE A 704 8.46 13.10 -29.32
CA ILE A 704 7.86 11.78 -29.16
C ILE A 704 6.50 11.82 -29.85
N LEU A 705 6.13 10.75 -30.55
CA LEU A 705 4.81 10.64 -31.17
C LEU A 705 3.94 9.67 -30.38
N ASP A 706 2.65 9.98 -30.29
CA ASP A 706 1.66 8.95 -29.98
C ASP A 706 1.64 7.93 -31.13
N PHE A 707 1.52 6.65 -30.79
CA PHE A 707 1.41 5.55 -31.72
C PHE A 707 0.21 4.72 -31.29
N VAL A 708 -0.75 4.58 -32.20
CA VAL A 708 -2.03 3.88 -31.96
C VAL A 708 -1.99 2.53 -32.70
N PRO A 709 -1.48 1.47 -32.06
CA PRO A 709 -1.32 0.18 -32.70
C PRO A 709 -2.60 -0.65 -32.74
N ASN A 710 -3.51 -0.47 -31.79
CA ASN A 710 -4.63 -1.39 -31.55
C ASN A 710 -5.57 -1.52 -32.75
N HIS A 711 -5.92 -0.38 -33.33
CA HIS A 711 -6.93 -0.24 -34.37
C HIS A 711 -6.46 0.76 -35.43
N SER A 712 -7.09 0.68 -36.60
CA SER A 712 -7.06 1.76 -37.60
C SER A 712 -8.47 2.29 -37.83
N SER A 713 -8.66 3.28 -38.69
CA SER A 713 -9.98 3.64 -39.20
C SER A 713 -10.55 2.56 -40.13
N ASP A 714 -11.86 2.44 -40.19
CA ASP A 714 -12.63 1.71 -41.22
C ASP A 714 -12.42 2.28 -42.64
N GLU A 715 -11.96 3.52 -42.76
CA GLU A 715 -11.53 4.12 -44.02
C GLU A 715 -10.10 3.71 -44.43
N HIS A 716 -9.34 3.04 -43.57
CA HIS A 716 -7.97 2.60 -43.87
C HIS A 716 -7.96 1.60 -45.04
N GLU A 717 -6.93 1.67 -45.89
CA GLU A 717 -6.80 0.77 -47.04
C GLU A 717 -6.82 -0.71 -46.62
N TRP A 718 -6.19 -1.02 -45.48
CA TRP A 718 -6.19 -2.37 -44.91
C TRP A 718 -7.61 -2.86 -44.58
N PHE A 719 -8.46 -2.04 -43.95
CA PHE A 719 -9.82 -2.46 -43.60
C PHE A 719 -10.65 -2.68 -44.84
N LYS A 720 -10.59 -1.78 -45.82
CA LYS A 720 -11.28 -1.92 -47.11
C LYS A 720 -10.90 -3.21 -47.84
N LYS A 721 -9.60 -3.55 -47.86
CA LYS A 721 -9.08 -4.79 -48.45
C LYS A 721 -9.49 -6.03 -47.66
N SER A 722 -9.43 -5.94 -46.33
CA SER A 722 -9.89 -7.00 -45.45
C SER A 722 -11.39 -7.25 -45.65
N ALA A 723 -12.24 -6.23 -45.56
CA ALA A 723 -13.67 -6.34 -45.81
C ALA A 723 -14.00 -6.98 -47.17
N ALA A 724 -13.19 -6.72 -48.21
CA ALA A 724 -13.31 -7.31 -49.55
C ALA A 724 -12.72 -8.73 -49.68
N LYS A 725 -12.10 -9.27 -48.63
CA LYS A 725 -11.35 -10.54 -48.61
C LYS A 725 -10.26 -10.59 -49.70
N GLU A 726 -9.54 -9.48 -49.88
CA GLU A 726 -8.39 -9.45 -50.79
C GLU A 726 -7.25 -10.33 -50.28
N PRO A 727 -6.62 -11.17 -51.13
CA PRO A 727 -5.51 -12.04 -50.73
C PRO A 727 -4.37 -11.33 -50.00
N GLY A 728 -4.06 -11.81 -48.81
CA GLY A 728 -3.06 -11.26 -47.90
C GLY A 728 -3.63 -10.29 -46.85
N TYR A 729 -4.88 -9.83 -46.98
CA TYR A 729 -5.52 -8.87 -46.05
C TYR A 729 -6.74 -9.44 -45.33
N GLU A 730 -7.16 -10.68 -45.65
CA GLU A 730 -8.40 -11.28 -45.17
C GLU A 730 -8.52 -11.25 -43.65
N ASP A 731 -7.40 -11.45 -42.94
CA ASP A 731 -7.31 -11.57 -41.50
C ASP A 731 -6.46 -10.44 -40.87
N TYR A 732 -6.41 -9.26 -41.50
CA TYR A 732 -5.77 -8.07 -40.91
C TYR A 732 -6.55 -7.51 -39.71
N TYR A 733 -7.85 -7.81 -39.61
CA TYR A 733 -8.75 -7.38 -38.54
C TYR A 733 -9.43 -8.60 -37.94
N VAL A 734 -10.00 -8.43 -36.75
CA VAL A 734 -10.74 -9.49 -36.05
C VAL A 734 -12.15 -9.57 -36.61
N TRP A 735 -12.46 -10.69 -37.29
CA TRP A 735 -13.77 -10.97 -37.89
C TRP A 735 -14.41 -12.22 -37.26
N ALA A 736 -15.71 -12.17 -37.01
CA ALA A 736 -16.47 -13.28 -36.47
C ALA A 736 -17.79 -13.51 -37.22
N ASP A 737 -18.18 -14.78 -37.34
CA ASP A 737 -19.50 -15.14 -37.86
C ASP A 737 -20.61 -14.80 -36.84
N PRO A 738 -21.82 -14.45 -37.29
CA PRO A 738 -22.92 -14.14 -36.40
C PRO A 738 -23.42 -15.38 -35.64
N LYS A 739 -23.90 -15.18 -34.41
CA LYS A 739 -24.80 -16.14 -33.76
C LYS A 739 -26.22 -15.91 -34.30
N ILE A 740 -26.96 -16.98 -34.57
CA ILE A 740 -28.38 -16.90 -34.94
C ILE A 740 -29.19 -17.35 -33.72
N ASP A 741 -30.09 -16.49 -33.25
CA ASP A 741 -30.94 -16.81 -32.09
C ASP A 741 -32.14 -17.70 -32.47
N GLU A 742 -32.93 -18.07 -31.47
CA GLU A 742 -34.12 -18.93 -31.64
C GLU A 742 -35.20 -18.32 -32.55
N HIS A 743 -35.14 -17.00 -32.78
CA HIS A 743 -36.06 -16.26 -33.66
C HIS A 743 -35.51 -16.10 -35.08
N GLY A 744 -34.30 -16.57 -35.34
CA GLY A 744 -33.62 -16.42 -36.63
C GLY A 744 -32.97 -15.05 -36.82
N GLU A 745 -32.90 -14.24 -35.76
CA GLU A 745 -32.26 -12.92 -35.80
C GLU A 745 -30.76 -13.04 -35.54
N ARG A 746 -30.02 -12.14 -36.16
CA ARG A 746 -28.57 -12.09 -36.09
C ARG A 746 -28.12 -11.43 -34.79
N GLN A 747 -27.26 -12.10 -34.05
CA GLN A 747 -26.65 -11.60 -32.82
C GLN A 747 -25.12 -11.51 -32.96
N PRO A 748 -24.47 -10.57 -32.24
CA PRO A 748 -23.03 -10.57 -32.05
C PRO A 748 -22.50 -11.93 -31.55
N PRO A 749 -21.22 -12.25 -31.77
CA PRO A 749 -20.65 -13.53 -31.36
C PRO A 749 -20.58 -13.70 -29.83
N ASN A 750 -20.57 -12.63 -29.04
CA ASN A 750 -20.57 -12.68 -27.57
C ASN A 750 -21.06 -11.35 -26.97
N ASN A 751 -21.04 -11.24 -25.64
CA ASN A 751 -21.50 -10.08 -24.87
C ASN A 751 -20.46 -8.96 -24.67
N TRP A 752 -19.36 -8.93 -25.41
CA TRP A 752 -18.30 -7.94 -25.22
C TRP A 752 -18.80 -6.51 -25.48
N GLN A 753 -18.43 -5.58 -24.59
CA GLN A 753 -18.83 -4.18 -24.62
C GLN A 753 -17.66 -3.29 -25.05
N SER A 754 -17.97 -2.27 -25.86
CA SER A 754 -17.03 -1.20 -26.22
C SER A 754 -16.77 -0.30 -25.01
N VAL A 755 -15.53 0.18 -24.89
CA VAL A 755 -15.11 1.20 -23.91
C VAL A 755 -15.96 2.47 -24.03
N PHE A 756 -16.42 2.80 -25.24
CA PHE A 756 -17.17 4.01 -25.53
C PHE A 756 -18.69 3.81 -25.59
N TYR A 757 -19.21 2.75 -24.96
CA TYR A 757 -20.63 2.38 -24.87
C TYR A 757 -21.17 1.56 -26.05
N GLY A 758 -21.93 0.51 -25.74
CA GLY A 758 -22.55 -0.41 -26.68
C GLY A 758 -21.73 -1.67 -26.96
N SER A 759 -22.20 -2.52 -27.88
CA SER A 759 -21.49 -3.74 -28.27
C SER A 759 -20.12 -3.42 -28.88
N ALA A 760 -19.12 -4.24 -28.60
CA ALA A 760 -17.81 -4.19 -29.26
C ALA A 760 -17.82 -4.80 -30.68
N TRP A 761 -18.98 -5.20 -31.20
CA TRP A 761 -19.10 -5.86 -32.50
C TRP A 761 -20.05 -5.11 -33.43
N GLU A 762 -19.56 -4.78 -34.64
CA GLU A 762 -20.37 -4.14 -35.67
C GLU A 762 -20.49 -5.05 -36.91
N TRP A 763 -21.70 -5.12 -37.47
CA TRP A 763 -21.98 -5.96 -38.63
C TRP A 763 -21.53 -5.30 -39.93
N HIS A 764 -20.73 -6.00 -40.74
CA HIS A 764 -20.32 -5.51 -42.06
C HIS A 764 -21.13 -6.14 -43.20
N GLU A 765 -21.97 -5.33 -43.85
CA GLU A 765 -22.93 -5.82 -44.85
C GLU A 765 -22.29 -6.49 -46.08
N SER A 766 -21.14 -6.05 -46.59
CA SER A 766 -20.55 -6.74 -47.75
C SER A 766 -19.80 -8.03 -47.38
N ARG A 767 -19.27 -8.11 -46.16
CA ARG A 767 -18.45 -9.24 -45.70
C ARG A 767 -19.31 -10.34 -45.09
N GLN A 768 -20.50 -9.97 -44.62
CA GLN A 768 -21.46 -10.84 -43.93
C GLN A 768 -20.87 -11.45 -42.64
N GLN A 769 -20.10 -10.63 -41.91
CA GLN A 769 -19.46 -10.98 -40.64
C GLN A 769 -19.47 -9.75 -39.71
N TYR A 770 -19.35 -9.97 -38.42
CA TYR A 770 -19.06 -8.93 -37.44
C TYR A 770 -17.55 -8.65 -37.42
N TYR A 771 -17.17 -7.39 -37.21
CA TYR A 771 -15.79 -7.03 -36.85
C TYR A 771 -15.75 -6.47 -35.43
N LEU A 772 -14.62 -6.70 -34.75
CA LEU A 772 -14.38 -6.19 -33.41
C LEU A 772 -13.94 -4.71 -33.45
N HIS A 773 -14.41 -3.94 -32.49
CA HIS A 773 -13.93 -2.61 -32.16
C HIS A 773 -14.01 -2.35 -30.65
N GLN A 774 -12.88 -2.07 -30.01
CA GLN A 774 -12.82 -1.78 -28.57
C GLN A 774 -13.37 -0.37 -28.24
N PHE A 775 -13.31 0.55 -29.20
CA PHE A 775 -13.72 1.96 -29.03
C PHE A 775 -14.91 2.28 -29.95
N THR A 776 -14.80 3.26 -30.85
CA THR A 776 -15.85 3.53 -31.84
C THR A 776 -15.91 2.45 -32.92
N LYS A 777 -17.06 2.27 -33.57
CA LYS A 777 -17.20 1.31 -34.68
C LYS A 777 -16.36 1.70 -35.90
N GLU A 778 -16.01 2.98 -36.03
CA GLU A 778 -15.09 3.49 -37.04
C GLU A 778 -13.62 3.16 -36.73
N GLN A 779 -13.34 2.52 -35.59
CA GLN A 779 -12.01 2.06 -35.14
C GLN A 779 -11.94 0.51 -35.07
N PRO A 780 -12.02 -0.21 -36.21
CA PRO A 780 -11.88 -1.67 -36.23
C PRO A 780 -10.50 -2.13 -35.74
N ASP A 781 -10.49 -3.15 -34.88
CA ASP A 781 -9.27 -3.66 -34.25
C ASP A 781 -8.46 -4.56 -35.17
N LEU A 782 -7.15 -4.34 -35.15
CA LEU A 782 -6.18 -5.10 -35.91
C LEU A 782 -5.90 -6.45 -35.24
N ASN A 783 -5.76 -7.49 -36.05
CA ASN A 783 -5.49 -8.83 -35.55
C ASN A 783 -3.97 -9.03 -35.34
N TYR A 784 -3.48 -8.83 -34.12
CA TYR A 784 -2.06 -9.00 -33.79
C TYR A 784 -1.56 -10.46 -33.79
N ARG A 785 -2.46 -11.44 -33.85
CA ARG A 785 -2.08 -12.85 -34.10
C ARG A 785 -1.62 -13.07 -35.54
N ASN A 786 -1.88 -12.11 -36.44
CA ASN A 786 -1.40 -12.13 -37.82
C ASN A 786 0.00 -11.49 -37.92
N PRO A 787 1.06 -12.25 -38.26
CA PRO A 787 2.42 -11.71 -38.36
C PRO A 787 2.58 -10.62 -39.43
N ALA A 788 1.69 -10.55 -40.43
CA ALA A 788 1.71 -9.48 -41.42
C ALA A 788 1.29 -8.12 -40.83
N VAL A 789 0.40 -8.12 -39.82
CA VAL A 789 0.01 -6.92 -39.07
C VAL A 789 1.19 -6.43 -38.22
N VAL A 790 1.85 -7.34 -37.50
CA VAL A 790 3.06 -7.04 -36.71
C VAL A 790 4.12 -6.38 -37.58
N GLN A 791 4.44 -6.98 -38.73
CA GLN A 791 5.42 -6.41 -39.67
C GLN A 791 4.99 -5.04 -40.23
N ALA A 792 3.70 -4.86 -40.55
CA ALA A 792 3.20 -3.58 -41.06
C ALA A 792 3.38 -2.46 -40.03
N MET A 793 3.18 -2.76 -38.74
CA MET A 793 3.38 -1.82 -37.64
C MET A 793 4.85 -1.54 -37.34
N ASP A 794 5.70 -2.55 -37.42
CA ASP A 794 7.15 -2.36 -37.36
C ASP A 794 7.63 -1.38 -38.44
N ASP A 795 7.10 -1.51 -39.66
CA ASP A 795 7.45 -0.62 -40.76
C ASP A 795 6.94 0.83 -40.53
N VAL A 796 5.82 1.02 -39.84
CA VAL A 796 5.32 2.35 -39.44
C VAL A 796 6.25 2.97 -38.39
N ILE A 797 6.61 2.21 -37.36
CA ILE A 797 7.58 2.66 -36.33
C ILE A 797 8.88 3.08 -37.00
N LEU A 798 9.45 2.23 -37.85
CA LEU A 798 10.69 2.50 -38.57
C LEU A 798 10.58 3.73 -39.49
N PHE A 799 9.44 3.96 -40.14
CA PHE A 799 9.23 5.14 -40.97
C PHE A 799 9.41 6.43 -40.15
N TRP A 800 8.79 6.53 -38.98
CA TRP A 800 8.86 7.73 -38.13
C TRP A 800 10.20 7.88 -37.41
N LEU A 801 10.85 6.78 -37.02
CA LEU A 801 12.22 6.84 -36.49
C LEU A 801 13.21 7.41 -37.51
N ASN A 802 13.07 7.04 -38.78
CA ASN A 802 13.87 7.59 -39.89
C ASN A 802 13.58 9.08 -40.16
N LYS A 803 12.47 9.63 -39.64
CA LYS A 803 12.16 11.06 -39.68
C LYS A 803 12.75 11.85 -38.50
N GLY A 804 13.44 11.20 -37.56
CA GLY A 804 14.11 11.85 -36.44
C GLY A 804 13.32 11.87 -35.14
N VAL A 805 12.18 11.16 -35.07
CA VAL A 805 11.41 10.98 -33.84
C VAL A 805 12.26 10.25 -32.80
N ALA A 806 12.18 10.70 -31.54
CA ALA A 806 13.01 10.20 -30.44
C ALA A 806 12.40 9.00 -29.71
N GLY A 807 11.20 8.56 -30.10
CA GLY A 807 10.49 7.45 -29.48
C GLY A 807 8.97 7.58 -29.63
N PHE A 808 8.25 6.67 -28.99
CA PHE A 808 6.79 6.60 -29.08
C PHE A 808 6.16 6.46 -27.69
N ARG A 809 4.96 7.03 -27.55
CA ARG A 809 3.99 6.60 -26.54
C ARG A 809 3.01 5.66 -27.24
N ILE A 810 2.86 4.45 -26.74
CA ILE A 810 2.04 3.38 -27.29
C ILE A 810 0.68 3.45 -26.60
N ASP A 811 -0.34 3.84 -27.36
CA ASP A 811 -1.73 3.98 -26.92
C ASP A 811 -2.42 2.62 -26.78
N ALA A 812 -3.30 2.50 -25.79
CA ALA A 812 -4.21 1.36 -25.59
C ALA A 812 -3.55 -0.04 -25.70
N VAL A 813 -2.29 -0.19 -25.24
CA VAL A 813 -1.48 -1.40 -25.50
C VAL A 813 -2.13 -2.68 -24.94
N ASN A 814 -2.91 -2.54 -23.87
CA ASN A 814 -3.57 -3.64 -23.19
C ASN A 814 -4.84 -4.18 -23.86
N HIS A 815 -5.30 -3.56 -24.94
CA HIS A 815 -6.46 -4.01 -25.71
C HIS A 815 -6.08 -4.79 -26.98
N MET A 816 -4.78 -4.96 -27.27
CA MET A 816 -4.28 -5.46 -28.56
C MET A 816 -4.56 -6.94 -28.86
N PHE A 817 -4.98 -7.71 -27.84
CA PHE A 817 -5.23 -9.14 -27.97
C PHE A 817 -6.49 -9.52 -27.23
N GLU A 818 -7.24 -10.43 -27.84
CA GLU A 818 -8.41 -11.08 -27.26
C GLU A 818 -8.28 -12.61 -27.29
N VAL A 819 -9.10 -13.30 -26.50
CA VAL A 819 -9.15 -14.76 -26.52
C VAL A 819 -9.83 -15.28 -27.79
N GLU A 820 -9.24 -16.30 -28.42
CA GLU A 820 -9.76 -16.88 -29.66
C GLU A 820 -11.06 -17.69 -29.46
N SER A 821 -11.39 -18.08 -28.22
CA SER A 821 -12.62 -18.84 -27.92
C SER A 821 -13.89 -18.00 -28.04
N LEU A 822 -13.78 -16.66 -28.04
CA LEU A 822 -14.88 -15.71 -28.10
C LEU A 822 -15.95 -15.97 -27.02
N GLU A 823 -15.53 -16.40 -25.84
CA GLU A 823 -16.43 -16.61 -24.70
C GLU A 823 -17.03 -15.31 -24.20
N ASP A 824 -18.23 -15.41 -23.61
CA ASP A 824 -18.87 -14.27 -22.95
C ASP A 824 -18.06 -13.85 -21.71
N GLU A 825 -17.87 -12.55 -21.53
CA GLU A 825 -17.28 -11.99 -20.32
C GLU A 825 -18.25 -12.14 -19.15
N PRO A 826 -17.77 -12.46 -17.94
CA PRO A 826 -18.62 -12.54 -16.76
C PRO A 826 -19.16 -11.16 -16.38
N LEU A 827 -20.36 -11.12 -15.79
CA LEU A 827 -20.96 -9.86 -15.31
C LEU A 827 -20.13 -9.25 -14.16
N SER A 828 -20.06 -7.93 -14.13
CA SER A 828 -19.29 -7.21 -13.10
C SER A 828 -20.04 -7.06 -11.78
N GLY A 829 -21.36 -6.88 -11.83
CA GLY A 829 -22.21 -6.43 -10.71
C GLY A 829 -22.32 -4.91 -10.55
N LYS A 830 -21.47 -4.11 -11.21
CA LYS A 830 -21.33 -2.66 -10.99
C LYS A 830 -22.45 -1.81 -11.57
N THR A 831 -23.11 -2.29 -12.62
CA THR A 831 -24.18 -1.58 -13.31
C THR A 831 -25.20 -2.56 -13.87
N GLN A 832 -26.43 -2.08 -14.05
CA GLN A 832 -27.53 -2.81 -14.70
C GLN A 832 -27.71 -2.39 -16.17
N ASP A 833 -26.92 -1.41 -16.65
CA ASP A 833 -26.93 -1.02 -18.05
C ASP A 833 -26.06 -1.98 -18.88
N PRO A 834 -26.64 -2.86 -19.72
CA PRO A 834 -25.89 -3.84 -20.48
C PRO A 834 -25.02 -3.25 -21.58
N LEU A 835 -25.17 -1.96 -21.90
CA LEU A 835 -24.36 -1.26 -22.90
C LEU A 835 -23.17 -0.53 -22.27
N SER A 836 -23.12 -0.45 -20.94
CA SER A 836 -21.97 0.15 -20.25
C SER A 836 -20.78 -0.79 -20.32
N TYR A 837 -19.59 -0.23 -20.52
CA TYR A 837 -18.33 -0.98 -20.42
C TYR A 837 -18.23 -1.69 -19.06
N ASP A 838 -18.62 -1.01 -17.98
CA ASP A 838 -18.63 -1.54 -16.61
C ASP A 838 -19.63 -2.69 -16.39
N TYR A 839 -20.42 -3.11 -17.38
CA TYR A 839 -21.38 -4.23 -17.22
C TYR A 839 -20.70 -5.59 -17.02
N THR A 840 -19.49 -5.76 -17.57
CA THR A 840 -18.74 -7.02 -17.58
C THR A 840 -17.37 -6.88 -16.92
N ARG A 841 -16.74 -7.98 -16.49
CA ARG A 841 -15.33 -8.01 -16.09
C ARG A 841 -14.50 -8.44 -17.29
N HIS A 842 -13.61 -7.60 -17.78
CA HIS A 842 -12.89 -7.79 -19.05
C HIS A 842 -11.66 -8.70 -18.90
N ILE A 843 -11.87 -10.00 -18.67
CA ILE A 843 -10.77 -10.97 -18.50
C ILE A 843 -10.34 -11.60 -19.83
N TYR A 844 -11.12 -11.40 -20.89
CA TYR A 844 -10.91 -12.02 -22.20
C TYR A 844 -10.48 -11.03 -23.29
N THR A 845 -10.61 -9.72 -23.05
CA THR A 845 -10.32 -8.66 -24.04
C THR A 845 -9.29 -7.64 -23.58
N LYS A 846 -8.69 -7.83 -22.39
CA LYS A 846 -7.77 -6.86 -21.78
C LYS A 846 -6.64 -7.55 -21.01
N ASP A 847 -5.44 -6.95 -21.06
CA ASP A 847 -4.25 -7.33 -20.28
C ASP A 847 -3.81 -8.81 -20.48
N LEU A 848 -4.04 -9.36 -21.69
CA LEU A 848 -3.63 -10.73 -22.01
C LEU A 848 -2.09 -10.88 -22.06
N PRO A 849 -1.55 -12.08 -21.74
CA PRO A 849 -0.10 -12.30 -21.67
C PRO A 849 0.69 -11.92 -22.93
N GLU A 850 0.11 -12.11 -24.12
CA GLU A 850 0.74 -11.81 -25.42
C GLU A 850 1.06 -10.32 -25.61
N VAL A 851 0.37 -9.43 -24.89
CA VAL A 851 0.68 -7.98 -24.91
C VAL A 851 2.13 -7.75 -24.47
N LEU A 852 2.60 -8.48 -23.47
CA LEU A 852 3.96 -8.35 -22.96
C LEU A 852 5.00 -8.75 -24.03
N GLU A 853 4.73 -9.82 -24.78
CA GLU A 853 5.60 -10.26 -25.88
C GLU A 853 5.72 -9.18 -26.97
N MET A 854 4.61 -8.51 -27.31
CA MET A 854 4.62 -7.40 -28.27
C MET A 854 5.38 -6.16 -27.75
N VAL A 855 5.22 -5.82 -26.47
CA VAL A 855 6.00 -4.73 -25.84
C VAL A 855 7.50 -5.03 -25.90
N GLN A 856 7.90 -6.28 -25.63
CA GLN A 856 9.30 -6.72 -25.72
C GLN A 856 9.82 -6.71 -27.18
N HIS A 857 9.00 -7.12 -28.15
CA HIS A 857 9.35 -7.07 -29.57
C HIS A 857 9.64 -5.64 -30.04
N TRP A 858 8.74 -4.70 -29.76
CA TRP A 858 8.98 -3.30 -30.14
C TRP A 858 10.11 -2.66 -29.34
N ARG A 859 10.29 -3.06 -28.07
CA ARG A 859 11.46 -2.64 -27.30
C ARG A 859 12.75 -3.03 -28.02
N GLN A 860 12.86 -4.27 -28.49
CA GLN A 860 14.01 -4.73 -29.25
C GLN A 860 14.18 -3.96 -30.57
N LEU A 861 13.08 -3.66 -31.27
CA LEU A 861 13.10 -2.87 -32.51
C LEU A 861 13.71 -1.47 -32.28
N LEU A 862 13.36 -0.80 -31.18
CA LEU A 862 13.92 0.51 -30.82
C LEU A 862 15.39 0.44 -30.40
N ASP A 863 15.79 -0.58 -29.65
CA ASP A 863 17.17 -0.80 -29.24
C ASP A 863 18.06 -1.09 -30.46
N ASP A 864 17.58 -1.89 -31.41
CA ASP A 864 18.24 -2.18 -32.68
C ASP A 864 18.42 -0.92 -33.53
N PHE A 865 17.38 -0.08 -33.61
CA PHE A 865 17.46 1.19 -34.34
C PHE A 865 18.49 2.12 -33.70
N SER A 866 18.47 2.26 -32.37
CA SER A 866 19.39 3.09 -31.60
C SER A 866 20.85 2.62 -31.76
N SER A 867 21.06 1.30 -31.73
CA SER A 867 22.38 0.70 -31.91
C SER A 867 22.96 0.93 -33.31
N LYS A 868 22.10 1.00 -34.33
CA LYS A 868 22.49 1.30 -35.73
C LYS A 868 22.72 2.80 -35.98
N HIS A 869 22.20 3.68 -35.12
CA HIS A 869 22.29 5.15 -35.23
C HIS A 869 22.82 5.79 -33.93
N PRO A 870 24.06 5.47 -33.50
CA PRO A 870 24.63 5.91 -32.23
C PRO A 870 24.83 7.44 -32.13
N GLU A 871 24.72 8.18 -33.24
CA GLU A 871 24.75 9.64 -33.29
C GLU A 871 23.44 10.30 -32.84
N GLY A 872 22.33 9.55 -32.81
CA GLY A 872 21.03 10.02 -32.34
C GLY A 872 20.80 9.78 -30.84
N PRO A 873 19.70 10.31 -30.27
CA PRO A 873 19.32 9.97 -28.90
C PRO A 873 18.90 8.50 -28.78
N THR A 874 18.96 7.91 -27.59
CA THR A 874 18.27 6.63 -27.33
C THR A 874 16.80 6.74 -27.72
N ARG A 875 16.29 5.77 -28.48
CA ARG A 875 14.86 5.69 -28.86
C ARG A 875 14.08 5.00 -27.75
N ILE A 876 13.09 5.71 -27.22
CA ILE A 876 12.33 5.23 -26.05
C ILE A 876 10.91 4.82 -26.42
N MET A 877 10.34 3.98 -25.57
CA MET A 877 8.94 3.57 -25.63
C MET A 877 8.30 3.87 -24.28
N MET A 878 7.15 4.54 -24.33
CA MET A 878 6.24 4.69 -23.20
C MET A 878 5.00 3.88 -23.51
N THR A 879 4.46 3.12 -22.56
CA THR A 879 3.26 2.31 -22.80
C THR A 879 2.13 2.83 -21.92
N GLU A 880 0.98 3.11 -22.52
CA GLU A 880 -0.23 3.41 -21.78
C GLU A 880 -1.05 2.14 -21.58
N ALA A 881 -1.30 1.82 -20.31
CA ALA A 881 -2.34 0.91 -19.90
C ALA A 881 -2.86 1.33 -18.53
N TYR A 882 -4.18 1.42 -18.39
CA TYR A 882 -4.84 1.45 -17.09
C TYR A 882 -4.91 0.02 -16.55
N ALA A 883 -3.79 -0.45 -15.99
CA ALA A 883 -3.58 -1.82 -15.53
C ALA A 883 -3.13 -1.88 -14.06
N GLY A 884 -3.19 -3.09 -13.48
CA GLY A 884 -2.68 -3.34 -12.13
C GLY A 884 -1.14 -3.22 -12.03
N LEU A 885 -0.63 -3.00 -10.83
CA LEU A 885 0.81 -2.80 -10.57
C LEU A 885 1.68 -3.94 -11.08
N THR A 886 1.23 -5.19 -10.92
CA THR A 886 1.98 -6.36 -11.39
C THR A 886 2.15 -6.34 -12.91
N THR A 887 1.08 -6.01 -13.65
CA THR A 887 1.12 -5.87 -15.11
C THR A 887 2.03 -4.71 -15.53
N LEU A 888 1.94 -3.56 -14.84
CA LEU A 888 2.82 -2.42 -15.10
C LEU A 888 4.30 -2.74 -14.80
N ALA A 889 4.57 -3.52 -13.75
CA ALA A 889 5.92 -4.00 -13.43
C ALA A 889 6.42 -4.99 -14.49
N ASP A 890 5.57 -5.90 -14.97
CA ASP A 890 5.88 -6.81 -16.07
C ASP A 890 6.21 -6.06 -17.37
N TYR A 891 5.54 -4.94 -17.65
CA TYR A 891 5.87 -4.08 -18.80
C TYR A 891 7.25 -3.43 -18.72
N TYR A 892 7.83 -3.24 -17.53
CA TYR A 892 9.24 -2.85 -17.41
C TYR A 892 10.18 -4.02 -17.72
N GLU A 893 9.92 -5.14 -17.05
CA GLU A 893 10.75 -6.33 -17.10
C GLU A 893 9.92 -7.53 -16.64
N ASP A 894 9.92 -8.63 -17.40
CA ASP A 894 9.14 -9.82 -17.06
C ASP A 894 9.73 -10.64 -15.89
N ARG A 895 9.13 -11.81 -15.61
CA ARG A 895 9.56 -12.70 -14.51
C ARG A 895 10.91 -13.37 -14.76
N GLN A 896 11.42 -13.33 -15.99
CA GLN A 896 12.67 -13.92 -16.46
C GLN A 896 13.79 -12.87 -16.60
N GLY A 897 13.48 -11.59 -16.43
CA GLY A 897 14.44 -10.49 -16.58
C GLY A 897 14.52 -9.90 -17.99
N VAL A 898 13.56 -10.19 -18.87
CA VAL A 898 13.52 -9.64 -20.23
C VAL A 898 12.91 -8.24 -20.19
N ARG A 899 13.64 -7.26 -20.73
CA ARG A 899 13.24 -5.85 -20.71
C ARG A 899 12.08 -5.56 -21.66
N GLY A 900 11.11 -4.80 -21.18
CA GLY A 900 10.03 -4.23 -21.96
C GLY A 900 10.16 -2.70 -22.11
N SER A 901 9.02 -2.03 -21.97
CA SER A 901 8.84 -0.58 -22.06
C SER A 901 9.87 0.18 -21.21
N HIS A 902 10.32 1.33 -21.71
CA HIS A 902 11.17 2.21 -20.92
C HIS A 902 10.36 2.90 -19.81
N LEU A 903 9.07 3.15 -20.07
CA LEU A 903 8.15 3.91 -19.23
C LEU A 903 6.70 3.39 -19.39
N PRO A 904 6.29 2.31 -18.73
CA PRO A 904 4.87 2.08 -18.48
C PRO A 904 4.30 3.23 -17.65
N PHE A 905 3.27 3.89 -18.17
CA PHE A 905 2.69 5.05 -17.50
C PHE A 905 2.04 4.67 -16.18
N ASN A 906 2.50 5.31 -15.11
CA ASN A 906 1.92 5.24 -13.79
C ASN A 906 0.82 6.29 -13.66
N PHE A 907 -0.43 5.85 -13.82
CA PHE A 907 -1.62 6.69 -13.70
C PHE A 907 -2.23 6.69 -12.30
N HIS A 908 -1.58 6.12 -11.29
CA HIS A 908 -2.17 6.00 -9.96
C HIS A 908 -2.42 7.35 -9.27
N PHE A 909 -1.76 8.45 -9.68
CA PHE A 909 -2.13 9.80 -9.24
C PHE A 909 -3.40 10.37 -9.91
N ILE A 910 -3.82 9.78 -11.03
CA ILE A 910 -5.08 10.10 -11.69
C ILE A 910 -6.20 9.24 -11.10
N THR A 911 -5.97 7.95 -10.91
CA THR A 911 -7.02 6.99 -10.55
C THR A 911 -7.29 6.88 -9.06
N ASP A 912 -6.28 7.08 -8.20
CA ASP A 912 -6.37 6.69 -6.79
C ASP A 912 -6.35 7.87 -5.80
N VAL A 913 -6.12 9.11 -6.27
CA VAL A 913 -6.10 10.31 -5.40
C VAL A 913 -6.84 11.49 -6.03
N ASN A 914 -7.51 12.27 -5.18
CA ASN A 914 -8.30 13.44 -5.58
C ASN A 914 -8.32 14.51 -4.45
N GLY A 915 -9.18 15.52 -4.58
CA GLY A 915 -9.30 16.61 -3.60
C GLY A 915 -9.80 16.22 -2.20
N ASP A 916 -10.31 15.00 -2.02
CA ASP A 916 -10.77 14.44 -0.74
C ASP A 916 -9.70 13.53 -0.09
N SER A 917 -8.63 13.21 -0.82
CA SER A 917 -7.52 12.40 -0.31
C SER A 917 -6.75 13.11 0.78
N ASP A 918 -6.30 12.34 1.78
CA ASP A 918 -5.46 12.84 2.86
C ASP A 918 -3.96 12.55 2.62
N ALA A 919 -3.09 13.01 3.52
CA ALA A 919 -1.65 12.90 3.33
C ALA A 919 -1.16 11.45 3.20
N ARG A 920 -1.84 10.50 3.84
CA ARG A 920 -1.49 9.07 3.84
C ARG A 920 -1.73 8.46 2.47
N ASP A 921 -2.80 8.86 1.79
CA ASP A 921 -3.12 8.40 0.43
C ASP A 921 -2.01 8.78 -0.57
N PHE A 922 -1.48 9.99 -0.49
CA PHE A 922 -0.37 10.43 -1.35
C PHE A 922 0.93 9.67 -1.05
N VAL A 923 1.27 9.51 0.23
CA VAL A 923 2.47 8.75 0.65
C VAL A 923 2.37 7.32 0.17
N TYR A 924 1.22 6.68 0.40
CA TYR A 924 0.93 5.33 -0.03
C TYR A 924 1.03 5.18 -1.54
N ASN A 925 0.44 6.09 -2.33
CA ASN A 925 0.49 6.02 -3.78
C ASN A 925 1.94 6.05 -4.33
N VAL A 926 2.78 6.89 -3.72
CA VAL A 926 4.20 7.01 -4.06
C VAL A 926 4.97 5.75 -3.69
N GLU A 927 4.89 5.29 -2.45
CA GLU A 927 5.64 4.12 -1.99
C GLU A 927 5.17 2.86 -2.73
N LYS A 928 3.86 2.69 -2.92
CA LYS A 928 3.27 1.59 -3.71
C LYS A 928 3.94 1.44 -5.07
N TRP A 929 4.13 2.53 -5.81
CA TRP A 929 4.79 2.47 -7.12
C TRP A 929 6.27 2.10 -7.00
N LEU A 930 6.99 2.68 -6.02
CA LEU A 930 8.41 2.42 -5.81
C LEU A 930 8.71 1.00 -5.30
N ILE A 931 7.77 0.37 -4.61
CA ILE A 931 7.85 -1.02 -4.13
C ILE A 931 7.75 -2.02 -5.30
N TYR A 932 6.79 -1.82 -6.22
CA TYR A 932 6.50 -2.77 -7.30
C TYR A 932 7.40 -2.60 -8.53
N MET A 933 7.92 -1.39 -8.78
CA MET A 933 8.79 -1.20 -9.94
C MET A 933 10.07 -2.06 -9.84
N PRO A 934 10.52 -2.71 -10.94
CA PRO A 934 11.76 -3.47 -10.92
C PRO A 934 12.98 -2.59 -10.56
N ARG A 935 13.90 -3.13 -9.76
CA ARG A 935 15.21 -2.51 -9.47
C ARG A 935 16.22 -2.81 -10.58
N GLY A 936 17.33 -2.07 -10.63
CA GLY A 936 18.43 -2.37 -11.56
C GLY A 936 18.51 -1.49 -12.81
N GLY A 937 18.16 -0.20 -12.70
CA GLY A 937 18.36 0.79 -13.76
C GLY A 937 17.08 1.31 -14.43
N HIS A 938 15.91 0.88 -13.97
CA HIS A 938 14.61 1.45 -14.36
C HIS A 938 14.39 2.82 -13.71
N ALA A 939 13.67 3.71 -14.39
CA ALA A 939 13.34 5.03 -13.87
C ALA A 939 11.87 5.07 -13.49
N ALA A 940 11.54 5.47 -12.26
CA ALA A 940 10.16 5.75 -11.86
C ALA A 940 9.56 6.84 -12.77
N ASN A 941 8.24 6.91 -12.86
CA ASN A 941 7.54 7.96 -13.59
C ASN A 941 6.23 8.32 -12.88
N TRP A 942 5.81 9.56 -13.10
CA TRP A 942 4.68 10.17 -12.40
C TRP A 942 3.84 10.96 -13.39
N VAL A 943 2.58 10.58 -13.55
CA VAL A 943 1.61 11.26 -14.42
C VAL A 943 0.54 11.90 -13.54
N MET A 944 0.55 13.23 -13.45
CA MET A 944 -0.42 13.97 -12.62
C MET A 944 -1.69 14.34 -13.41
N GLY A 945 -1.60 14.53 -14.72
CA GLY A 945 -2.75 14.74 -15.57
C GLY A 945 -2.46 14.40 -17.03
N ASN A 946 -3.53 14.32 -17.81
CA ASN A 946 -3.52 13.99 -19.23
C ASN A 946 -4.76 14.59 -19.90
N HIS A 947 -4.95 14.28 -21.17
CA HIS A 947 -6.05 14.75 -22.01
C HIS A 947 -7.38 13.98 -21.90
N ASP A 948 -7.48 12.97 -21.03
CA ASP A 948 -8.67 12.12 -20.87
C ASP A 948 -9.29 12.22 -19.47
N ASN A 949 -8.69 13.03 -18.59
CA ASN A 949 -9.09 13.12 -17.20
C ASN A 949 -9.17 14.59 -16.76
N PRO A 950 -10.01 14.90 -15.74
CA PRO A 950 -10.11 16.23 -15.17
C PRO A 950 -8.73 16.84 -14.86
N ARG A 951 -8.53 18.11 -15.24
CA ARG A 951 -7.30 18.85 -14.99
C ARG A 951 -6.99 18.91 -13.51
N VAL A 952 -5.69 18.93 -13.17
CA VAL A 952 -5.18 18.93 -11.78
C VAL A 952 -5.83 20.02 -10.92
N ALA A 953 -5.96 21.25 -11.45
CA ALA A 953 -6.57 22.36 -10.75
C ALA A 953 -8.08 22.18 -10.49
N SER A 954 -8.76 21.38 -11.29
CA SER A 954 -10.17 21.01 -11.08
C SER A 954 -10.31 19.82 -10.13
N ARG A 955 -9.41 18.83 -10.24
CA ARG A 955 -9.43 17.60 -9.43
C ARG A 955 -9.02 17.82 -7.97
N PHE A 956 -8.00 18.64 -7.72
CA PHE A 956 -7.50 18.96 -6.37
C PHE A 956 -7.84 20.39 -5.92
N GLY A 957 -8.52 21.17 -6.77
CA GLY A 957 -8.83 22.58 -6.57
C GLY A 957 -7.68 23.55 -6.91
N PRO A 958 -7.99 24.80 -7.28
CA PRO A 958 -6.99 25.73 -7.84
C PRO A 958 -5.83 26.11 -6.91
N ALA A 959 -6.06 26.12 -5.59
CA ALA A 959 -5.02 26.42 -4.60
C ALA A 959 -3.92 25.34 -4.55
N SER A 960 -4.21 24.11 -4.99
CA SER A 960 -3.29 22.97 -4.94
C SER A 960 -2.25 22.94 -6.06
N VAL A 961 -2.35 23.81 -7.06
CA VAL A 961 -1.53 23.76 -8.29
C VAL A 961 -0.03 23.73 -7.97
N ASP A 962 0.43 24.60 -7.08
CA ASP A 962 1.84 24.64 -6.73
C ASP A 962 2.27 23.45 -5.89
N ALA A 963 1.43 22.98 -4.95
CA ALA A 963 1.72 21.81 -4.14
C ALA A 963 1.85 20.54 -5.00
N MET A 964 0.94 20.33 -5.95
CA MET A 964 0.98 19.18 -6.86
C MET A 964 2.17 19.25 -7.83
N ASN A 965 2.50 20.45 -8.32
CA ASN A 965 3.72 20.65 -9.11
C ASN A 965 4.99 20.42 -8.28
N MET A 966 5.02 20.82 -7.01
CA MET A 966 6.13 20.52 -6.09
C MET A 966 6.30 19.03 -5.88
N LEU A 967 5.19 18.30 -5.64
CA LEU A 967 5.19 16.83 -5.55
C LEU A 967 5.83 16.21 -6.80
N LEU A 968 5.21 16.44 -7.96
CA LEU A 968 5.63 15.88 -9.24
C LEU A 968 7.10 16.17 -9.56
N MET A 969 7.54 17.42 -9.39
CA MET A 969 8.87 17.86 -9.78
C MET A 969 9.98 17.45 -8.82
N THR A 970 9.64 17.05 -7.59
CA THR A 970 10.65 16.66 -6.59
C THR A 970 10.73 15.15 -6.30
N LEU A 971 9.79 14.36 -6.83
CA LEU A 971 9.87 12.89 -6.89
C LEU A 971 11.04 12.38 -7.77
N PRO A 972 11.56 11.17 -7.51
CA PRO A 972 12.61 10.54 -8.33
C PRO A 972 12.10 10.14 -9.72
N GLY A 973 13.01 9.94 -10.69
CA GLY A 973 12.66 9.46 -12.03
C GLY A 973 12.13 10.54 -12.98
N VAL A 974 11.06 10.25 -13.71
CA VAL A 974 10.48 11.05 -14.80
C VAL A 974 9.21 11.77 -14.34
N ALA A 975 9.01 13.00 -14.78
CA ALA A 975 7.78 13.75 -14.55
C ALA A 975 7.04 13.95 -15.89
N VAL A 976 5.74 13.73 -15.91
CA VAL A 976 4.88 13.98 -17.07
C VAL A 976 3.92 15.11 -16.75
N THR A 977 3.91 16.13 -17.60
CA THR A 977 3.08 17.34 -17.44
C THR A 977 2.19 17.50 -18.67
N TYR A 978 0.90 17.69 -18.45
CA TYR A 978 -0.05 18.02 -19.51
C TYR A 978 -0.14 19.53 -19.72
N ASN A 979 -0.34 19.97 -20.96
CA ASN A 979 -0.29 21.40 -21.28
C ASN A 979 -1.35 22.20 -20.52
N GLY A 980 -0.89 23.22 -19.80
CA GLY A 980 -1.72 24.12 -18.99
C GLY A 980 -1.59 23.87 -17.49
N GLU A 981 -1.04 22.73 -17.07
CA GLU A 981 -0.77 22.43 -15.65
C GLU A 981 0.24 23.41 -15.02
N GLU A 982 1.20 23.91 -15.81
CA GLU A 982 2.17 24.91 -15.38
C GLU A 982 1.54 26.29 -15.10
N LEU A 983 0.32 26.51 -15.61
CA LEU A 983 -0.47 27.72 -15.38
C LEU A 983 -1.55 27.51 -14.32
N GLY A 984 -1.95 26.27 -14.05
CA GLY A 984 -3.15 25.96 -13.26
C GLY A 984 -4.45 26.04 -14.06
N MET A 985 -4.42 25.72 -15.36
CA MET A 985 -5.65 25.65 -16.18
C MET A 985 -6.67 24.68 -15.57
N GLN A 986 -7.95 25.05 -15.67
CA GLN A 986 -9.09 24.33 -15.11
C GLN A 986 -9.99 23.78 -16.23
N ASP A 987 -10.73 22.72 -15.93
CA ASP A 987 -11.76 22.18 -16.81
C ASP A 987 -12.83 23.23 -17.11
N TYR A 988 -13.37 23.21 -18.34
CA TYR A 988 -14.57 23.98 -18.66
C TYR A 988 -15.79 23.06 -18.76
N ARG A 989 -16.45 22.78 -17.64
CA ARG A 989 -17.59 21.83 -17.55
C ARG A 989 -18.93 22.42 -18.05
N ASP A 990 -18.94 23.69 -18.45
CA ASP A 990 -20.12 24.39 -19.00
C ASP A 990 -20.20 24.34 -20.54
N ILE A 991 -19.44 23.44 -21.18
CA ILE A 991 -19.59 23.16 -22.61
C ILE A 991 -21.04 22.67 -22.87
N SER A 992 -21.67 23.27 -23.88
CA SER A 992 -23.04 22.95 -24.27
C SER A 992 -23.10 21.59 -24.98
N TRP A 993 -24.27 20.95 -25.01
CA TRP A 993 -24.45 19.73 -25.80
C TRP A 993 -24.17 19.97 -27.29
N GLU A 994 -24.51 21.15 -27.80
CA GLU A 994 -24.28 21.57 -29.18
C GLU A 994 -22.78 21.78 -29.51
N ASP A 995 -21.98 22.12 -28.50
CA ASP A 995 -20.52 22.26 -28.64
C ASP A 995 -19.75 20.99 -28.20
N THR A 996 -20.43 19.98 -27.64
CA THR A 996 -19.83 18.70 -27.26
C THR A 996 -19.55 17.88 -28.50
N VAL A 997 -18.32 17.42 -28.63
CA VAL A 997 -17.83 16.64 -29.78
C VAL A 997 -17.25 15.29 -29.38
N ASP A 998 -16.98 15.06 -28.10
CA ASP A 998 -16.38 13.82 -27.59
C ASP A 998 -17.25 12.55 -27.81
N PRO A 999 -16.75 11.50 -28.50
CA PRO A 999 -17.56 10.32 -28.84
C PRO A 999 -18.24 9.60 -27.66
N PRO A 1000 -17.57 9.30 -26.53
CA PRO A 1000 -18.22 8.73 -25.35
C PRO A 1000 -19.44 9.54 -24.90
N ALA A 1001 -19.30 10.87 -24.86
CA ALA A 1001 -20.35 11.80 -24.48
C ALA A 1001 -21.51 11.81 -25.49
N ARG A 1002 -21.19 11.73 -26.79
CA ARG A 1002 -22.20 11.66 -27.85
C ARG A 1002 -22.99 10.34 -27.81
N ASN A 1003 -22.33 9.23 -27.46
CA ASN A 1003 -22.93 7.90 -27.41
C ASN A 1003 -23.95 7.73 -26.27
N VAL A 1004 -23.68 8.32 -25.09
CA VAL A 1004 -24.63 8.28 -23.96
C VAL A 1004 -25.78 9.30 -24.09
N GLY A 1005 -25.62 10.32 -24.94
CA GLY A 1005 -26.65 11.30 -25.29
C GLY A 1005 -26.75 12.52 -24.36
N GLU A 1006 -27.60 13.48 -24.75
CA GLU A 1006 -27.74 14.83 -24.15
C GLU A 1006 -27.97 14.84 -22.63
N LYS A 1007 -28.51 13.77 -22.05
CA LYS A 1007 -28.79 13.74 -20.60
C LYS A 1007 -27.56 13.43 -19.75
N LEU A 1008 -26.63 12.63 -20.28
CA LEU A 1008 -25.52 12.05 -19.51
C LEU A 1008 -24.14 12.47 -20.04
N PHE A 1009 -24.08 13.24 -21.14
CA PHE A 1009 -22.82 13.61 -21.80
C PHE A 1009 -21.79 14.25 -20.85
N LYS A 1010 -22.22 15.05 -19.88
CA LYS A 1010 -21.31 15.76 -18.95
C LYS A 1010 -20.55 14.83 -18.01
N ASP A 1011 -21.11 13.65 -17.74
CA ASP A 1011 -20.55 12.69 -16.78
C ASP A 1011 -19.37 11.91 -17.39
N VAL A 1012 -19.31 11.81 -18.72
CA VAL A 1012 -18.31 11.02 -19.45
C VAL A 1012 -17.46 11.82 -20.44
N SER A 1013 -17.82 13.10 -20.70
CA SER A 1013 -17.11 13.92 -21.69
C SER A 1013 -15.70 14.28 -21.27
N ARG A 1014 -14.77 14.09 -22.21
CA ARG A 1014 -13.36 14.50 -22.17
C ARG A 1014 -13.11 15.91 -22.73
N ASP A 1015 -14.12 16.57 -23.30
CA ASP A 1015 -13.97 17.91 -23.88
C ASP A 1015 -13.48 18.99 -22.86
N PRO A 1016 -13.93 19.01 -21.59
CA PRO A 1016 -13.54 20.04 -20.62
C PRO A 1016 -12.03 20.17 -20.39
N GLU A 1017 -11.31 19.05 -20.34
CA GLU A 1017 -9.85 18.98 -20.17
C GLU A 1017 -9.07 19.18 -21.48
N ARG A 1018 -9.73 19.07 -22.63
CA ARG A 1018 -9.14 19.27 -23.98
C ARG A 1018 -9.27 20.70 -24.50
N THR A 1019 -9.78 21.63 -23.70
CA THR A 1019 -9.97 23.05 -24.09
C THR A 1019 -8.68 23.77 -24.53
N PRO A 1020 -8.77 24.80 -25.40
CA PRO A 1020 -7.59 25.49 -25.92
C PRO A 1020 -6.72 26.20 -24.87
N PHE A 1021 -5.40 26.22 -25.12
CA PHE A 1021 -4.38 26.79 -24.23
C PHE A 1021 -4.49 28.33 -24.09
N GLN A 1022 -4.30 28.83 -22.86
CA GLN A 1022 -4.50 30.24 -22.49
C GLN A 1022 -3.19 31.05 -22.57
N TRP A 1023 -2.84 31.52 -23.76
CA TRP A 1023 -1.60 32.28 -24.02
C TRP A 1023 -1.62 33.71 -23.47
N ASN A 1024 -2.73 34.44 -23.67
CA ASN A 1024 -2.90 35.84 -23.26
C ASN A 1024 -4.39 36.19 -23.13
N ASN A 1025 -4.71 37.46 -22.86
CA ASN A 1025 -6.08 37.96 -22.68
C ASN A 1025 -6.77 38.45 -23.97
N ALA A 1026 -6.19 38.22 -25.15
CA ALA A 1026 -6.84 38.50 -26.42
C ALA A 1026 -7.96 37.47 -26.70
N SER A 1027 -8.73 37.69 -27.77
CA SER A 1027 -9.78 36.75 -28.19
C SER A 1027 -9.29 35.29 -28.20
N ASN A 1028 -10.14 34.38 -27.73
CA ASN A 1028 -9.85 32.95 -27.59
C ASN A 1028 -8.55 32.66 -26.81
N GLY A 1029 -8.20 33.46 -25.79
CA GLY A 1029 -6.99 33.25 -25.00
C GLY A 1029 -5.67 33.43 -25.79
N GLY A 1030 -5.71 34.07 -26.96
CA GLY A 1030 -4.56 34.13 -27.88
C GLY A 1030 -4.20 32.80 -28.55
N PHE A 1031 -5.05 31.77 -28.40
CA PHE A 1031 -4.92 30.50 -29.11
C PHE A 1031 -5.18 30.66 -30.61
N SER A 1032 -6.24 31.36 -31.00
CA SER A 1032 -6.66 31.56 -32.39
C SER A 1032 -7.27 32.95 -32.64
N GLU A 1033 -7.14 33.46 -33.86
CA GLU A 1033 -7.83 34.68 -34.34
C GLU A 1033 -9.20 34.39 -34.97
N ALA A 1034 -9.60 33.11 -35.07
CA ALA A 1034 -10.88 32.69 -35.61
C ALA A 1034 -12.07 33.20 -34.78
N ALA A 1035 -13.24 33.33 -35.42
CA ALA A 1035 -14.47 33.72 -34.73
C ALA A 1035 -15.01 32.64 -33.77
N LYS A 1036 -14.75 31.36 -34.09
CA LYS A 1036 -15.09 30.19 -33.27
C LYS A 1036 -13.92 29.20 -33.32
N THR A 1037 -13.56 28.63 -32.18
CA THR A 1037 -12.58 27.56 -32.05
C THR A 1037 -13.28 26.20 -31.99
N TRP A 1038 -12.54 25.11 -32.24
CA TRP A 1038 -13.12 23.77 -32.25
C TRP A 1038 -13.77 23.38 -30.91
N LEU A 1039 -13.17 23.80 -29.79
CA LEU A 1039 -13.78 23.81 -28.45
C LEU A 1039 -13.75 25.23 -27.86
N PRO A 1040 -14.72 25.61 -27.01
CA PRO A 1040 -14.70 26.89 -26.31
C PRO A 1040 -13.45 27.04 -25.42
N VAL A 1041 -12.91 28.26 -25.34
CA VAL A 1041 -11.84 28.60 -24.40
C VAL A 1041 -12.46 28.91 -23.04
N HIS A 1042 -11.90 28.35 -21.97
CA HIS A 1042 -12.40 28.60 -20.61
C HIS A 1042 -12.41 30.12 -20.30
N PRO A 1043 -13.52 30.69 -19.77
CA PRO A 1043 -13.72 32.14 -19.68
C PRO A 1043 -12.74 32.89 -18.77
N ASN A 1044 -12.06 32.19 -17.85
CA ASN A 1044 -11.03 32.78 -16.99
C ASN A 1044 -9.73 33.18 -17.72
N TYR A 1045 -9.57 32.92 -19.02
CA TYR A 1045 -8.34 33.22 -19.77
C TYR A 1045 -7.92 34.70 -19.69
N THR A 1046 -8.86 35.60 -19.39
CA THR A 1046 -8.59 37.04 -19.24
C THR A 1046 -7.70 37.35 -18.03
N GLU A 1047 -7.74 36.50 -17.00
CA GLU A 1047 -6.99 36.63 -15.76
C GLU A 1047 -5.92 35.54 -15.63
N LEU A 1048 -6.29 34.29 -15.92
CA LEU A 1048 -5.40 33.14 -15.93
C LEU A 1048 -4.83 32.94 -17.34
N ASN A 1049 -3.62 33.41 -17.59
CA ASN A 1049 -2.93 33.17 -18.86
C ASN A 1049 -1.42 33.32 -18.71
N LEU A 1050 -0.67 32.75 -19.66
CA LEU A 1050 0.79 32.76 -19.63
C LEU A 1050 1.37 34.19 -19.63
N ALA A 1051 0.84 35.10 -20.45
CA ALA A 1051 1.34 36.47 -20.54
C ALA A 1051 1.23 37.23 -19.20
N ALA A 1052 0.10 37.11 -18.51
CA ALA A 1052 -0.12 37.68 -17.18
C ALA A 1052 0.82 37.05 -16.14
N GLN A 1053 0.95 35.72 -16.14
CA GLN A 1053 1.81 35.02 -15.19
C GLN A 1053 3.31 35.30 -15.39
N LYS A 1054 3.76 35.59 -16.62
CA LYS A 1054 5.15 36.01 -16.89
C LYS A 1054 5.49 37.35 -16.23
N VAL A 1055 4.55 38.31 -16.21
CA VAL A 1055 4.79 39.65 -15.64
C VAL A 1055 4.51 39.74 -14.13
N ALA A 1056 3.60 38.91 -13.60
CA ALA A 1056 3.25 38.90 -12.18
C ALA A 1056 4.47 38.63 -11.27
N ALA A 1057 4.55 39.27 -10.11
CA ALA A 1057 5.70 39.11 -9.20
C ALA A 1057 5.85 37.65 -8.70
N LYS A 1058 4.74 37.02 -8.32
CA LYS A 1058 4.60 35.60 -8.00
C LYS A 1058 3.51 35.02 -8.92
N SER A 1059 3.72 33.80 -9.44
CA SER A 1059 2.77 33.08 -10.29
C SER A 1059 3.11 31.59 -10.35
N HIS A 1060 2.11 30.75 -10.64
CA HIS A 1060 2.29 29.30 -10.80
C HIS A 1060 3.38 28.98 -11.83
N TYR A 1061 3.39 29.67 -12.97
CA TYR A 1061 4.42 29.51 -13.99
C TYR A 1061 5.85 29.76 -13.49
N LYS A 1062 6.04 30.75 -12.61
CA LYS A 1062 7.37 31.04 -12.02
C LYS A 1062 7.78 30.01 -10.97
N VAL A 1063 6.82 29.48 -10.21
CA VAL A 1063 7.04 28.37 -9.28
C VAL A 1063 7.44 27.12 -10.07
N TYR A 1064 6.67 26.75 -11.10
CA TYR A 1064 6.92 25.63 -12.00
C TYR A 1064 8.32 25.71 -12.65
N LYS A 1065 8.70 26.88 -13.20
CA LYS A 1065 10.04 27.08 -13.76
C LYS A 1065 11.15 26.90 -12.72
N SER A 1066 10.94 27.37 -11.49
CA SER A 1066 11.91 27.19 -10.40
C SER A 1066 12.08 25.72 -10.02
N LEU A 1067 10.98 24.95 -10.05
CA LEU A 1067 10.99 23.51 -9.79
C LEU A 1067 11.74 22.72 -10.86
N ILE A 1068 11.57 23.06 -12.14
CA ILE A 1068 12.35 22.45 -13.24
C ILE A 1068 13.85 22.71 -13.06
N GLU A 1069 14.25 23.92 -12.69
CA GLU A 1069 15.67 24.22 -12.45
C GLU A 1069 16.22 23.43 -11.27
N LEU A 1070 15.44 23.27 -10.19
CA LEU A 1070 15.82 22.41 -9.06
C LEU A 1070 15.96 20.95 -9.50
N ARG A 1071 15.03 20.44 -10.32
CA ARG A 1071 15.02 19.07 -10.82
C ARG A 1071 16.30 18.73 -11.62
N LYS A 1072 16.93 19.71 -12.27
CA LYS A 1072 18.18 19.50 -13.01
C LYS A 1072 19.40 19.24 -12.12
N THR A 1073 19.31 19.44 -10.80
CA THR A 1073 20.45 19.27 -9.88
C THR A 1073 20.79 17.79 -9.66
N ALA A 1074 22.05 17.52 -9.29
CA ALA A 1074 22.53 16.15 -9.05
C ALA A 1074 21.76 15.44 -7.93
N ILE A 1075 21.35 16.15 -6.88
CA ILE A 1075 20.57 15.58 -5.78
C ILE A 1075 19.16 15.15 -6.24
N MET A 1076 18.53 15.87 -7.17
CA MET A 1076 17.23 15.47 -7.70
C MET A 1076 17.34 14.30 -8.67
N ARG A 1077 18.44 14.22 -9.42
CA ARG A 1077 18.72 13.11 -10.37
C ARG A 1077 19.12 11.80 -9.69
N ARG A 1078 19.88 11.87 -8.60
CA ARG A 1078 20.57 10.71 -8.00
C ARG A 1078 20.29 10.50 -6.51
N GLY A 1079 19.67 11.48 -5.87
CA GLY A 1079 19.47 11.43 -4.43
C GLY A 1079 18.48 10.37 -4.03
N ARG A 1080 18.80 9.67 -2.94
CA ARG A 1080 17.89 8.77 -2.24
C ARG A 1080 16.62 9.53 -1.85
N PHE A 1081 15.49 8.85 -1.96
CA PHE A 1081 14.16 9.36 -1.65
C PHE A 1081 13.64 8.67 -0.38
N THR A 1082 12.95 9.43 0.48
CA THR A 1082 12.16 8.94 1.62
C THR A 1082 10.95 9.84 1.79
N ILE A 1083 9.78 9.29 2.07
CA ILE A 1083 8.52 10.03 2.25
C ILE A 1083 7.76 9.50 3.47
N GLU A 1084 7.16 10.39 4.24
CA GLU A 1084 6.41 10.03 5.45
C GLU A 1084 5.20 10.98 5.64
N PRO A 1085 4.06 10.48 6.14
CA PRO A 1085 3.02 11.35 6.65
C PRO A 1085 3.51 12.01 7.94
N ILE A 1086 3.39 13.33 8.05
CA ILE A 1086 3.71 14.10 9.27
C ILE A 1086 2.47 14.23 10.15
N SER A 1087 1.30 14.34 9.52
CA SER A 1087 -0.02 14.28 10.14
C SER A 1087 -1.02 13.72 9.13
N ARG A 1088 -2.31 13.63 9.50
CA ARG A 1088 -3.39 13.26 8.56
C ARG A 1088 -3.41 14.14 7.31
N TRP A 1089 -3.00 15.40 7.41
CA TRP A 1089 -3.16 16.41 6.35
C TRP A 1089 -1.85 16.91 5.75
N VAL A 1090 -0.71 16.56 6.35
CA VAL A 1090 0.60 17.01 5.91
C VAL A 1090 1.52 15.81 5.72
N PHE A 1091 2.18 15.74 4.58
CA PHE A 1091 3.28 14.81 4.36
C PHE A 1091 4.54 15.56 3.95
N ALA A 1092 5.69 14.93 4.19
CA ALA A 1092 6.97 15.46 3.79
C ALA A 1092 7.84 14.36 3.18
N PHE A 1093 8.72 14.75 2.26
CA PHE A 1093 9.70 13.84 1.70
C PHE A 1093 11.04 14.51 1.47
N LYS A 1094 12.08 13.70 1.44
CA LYS A 1094 13.47 14.13 1.44
C LYS A 1094 14.26 13.50 0.31
N ARG A 1095 15.04 14.32 -0.39
CA ARG A 1095 16.08 13.91 -1.33
C ARG A 1095 17.45 14.10 -0.69
N SER A 1096 18.24 13.03 -0.62
CA SER A 1096 19.56 13.03 0.01
C SER A 1096 20.63 12.49 -0.94
N TYR A 1097 21.74 13.20 -1.09
CA TYR A 1097 22.88 12.73 -1.89
C TYR A 1097 24.20 13.15 -1.27
N THR A 1098 25.19 12.25 -1.28
CA THR A 1098 26.47 12.45 -0.57
C THR A 1098 27.17 13.74 -0.99
N ASN A 1099 27.56 14.57 -0.03
CA ASN A 1099 28.17 15.90 -0.20
C ASN A 1099 27.22 17.03 -0.71
N PHE A 1100 25.92 16.80 -0.77
CA PHE A 1100 24.92 17.83 -1.09
C PHE A 1100 24.03 18.11 0.13
N ASP A 1101 23.58 19.36 0.27
CA ASP A 1101 22.53 19.72 1.21
C ASP A 1101 21.23 19.01 0.79
N SER A 1102 20.54 18.37 1.73
CA SER A 1102 19.30 17.64 1.43
C SER A 1102 18.18 18.59 1.05
N ILE A 1103 17.31 18.16 0.13
CA ILE A 1103 16.09 18.87 -0.24
C ILE A 1103 14.91 18.21 0.45
N ILE A 1104 14.02 19.00 1.05
CA ILE A 1104 12.82 18.54 1.74
C ILE A 1104 11.62 19.23 1.10
N THR A 1105 10.62 18.47 0.68
CA THR A 1105 9.33 18.99 0.19
C THR A 1105 8.27 18.69 1.24
N ILE A 1106 7.44 19.67 1.57
CA ILE A 1106 6.35 19.56 2.55
C ILE A 1106 5.08 20.04 1.89
N ILE A 1107 4.01 19.27 2.00
CA ILE A 1107 2.73 19.55 1.34
C ILE A 1107 1.60 19.39 2.36
N ASN A 1108 0.71 20.38 2.40
CA ASN A 1108 -0.55 20.34 3.10
C ASN A 1108 -1.65 20.10 2.06
N VAL A 1109 -2.41 19.01 2.21
CA VAL A 1109 -3.51 18.68 1.29
C VAL A 1109 -4.87 19.16 1.78
N SER A 1110 -4.98 19.55 3.05
CA SER A 1110 -6.24 20.05 3.61
C SER A 1110 -6.59 21.45 3.10
N ASP A 1111 -7.86 21.80 3.21
CA ASP A 1111 -8.41 23.14 2.95
C ASP A 1111 -8.18 24.14 4.11
N LYS A 1112 -7.37 23.76 5.10
CA LYS A 1112 -7.07 24.55 6.30
C LYS A 1112 -5.56 24.74 6.46
N GLU A 1113 -5.18 25.81 7.13
CA GLU A 1113 -3.79 26.02 7.55
C GLU A 1113 -3.37 24.91 8.53
N GLN A 1114 -2.13 24.43 8.39
CA GLN A 1114 -1.57 23.37 9.23
C GLN A 1114 -0.28 23.85 9.90
N LEU A 1115 -0.17 23.54 11.20
CA LEU A 1115 1.01 23.81 11.99
C LEU A 1115 1.91 22.56 11.98
N VAL A 1116 3.08 22.66 11.34
CA VAL A 1116 3.90 21.48 11.03
C VAL A 1116 5.13 21.38 11.92
N ASN A 1117 5.31 20.22 12.56
CA ASN A 1117 6.51 19.85 13.31
C ASN A 1117 7.31 18.77 12.56
N LEU A 1118 8.54 19.09 12.16
CA LEU A 1118 9.41 18.18 11.40
C LEU A 1118 10.48 17.49 12.24
N SER A 1119 10.41 17.58 13.56
CA SER A 1119 11.56 17.21 14.41
C SER A 1119 11.87 15.72 14.38
N GLU A 1120 10.82 14.89 14.31
CA GLU A 1120 10.95 13.44 14.18
C GLU A 1120 11.49 13.08 12.79
N PHE A 1121 10.88 13.61 11.73
CA PHE A 1121 11.31 13.46 10.34
C PHE A 1121 12.80 13.84 10.10
N LEU A 1122 13.27 14.93 10.72
CA LEU A 1122 14.65 15.41 10.56
C LEU A 1122 15.65 14.73 11.50
N ASN A 1123 15.18 13.98 12.50
CA ASN A 1123 15.93 13.30 13.55
C ASN A 1123 16.81 14.21 14.45
N GLN A 1124 16.98 15.50 14.12
CA GLN A 1124 17.71 16.49 14.92
C GLN A 1124 17.37 17.90 14.45
N PRO A 1125 17.51 18.93 15.30
CA PRO A 1125 17.28 20.31 14.89
C PRO A 1125 18.25 20.73 13.76
N LYS A 1126 17.68 21.18 12.64
CA LYS A 1126 18.40 21.70 11.48
C LYS A 1126 18.04 23.16 11.22
N LYS A 1127 18.94 23.87 10.53
CA LYS A 1127 18.61 25.14 9.89
C LYS A 1127 18.09 24.83 8.49
N LEU A 1128 16.84 25.16 8.23
CA LEU A 1128 16.22 24.99 6.91
C LEU A 1128 16.19 26.33 6.18
N VAL A 1129 16.32 26.31 4.87
CA VAL A 1129 16.19 27.49 4.02
C VAL A 1129 15.14 27.23 2.96
N VAL A 1130 14.21 28.16 2.79
CA VAL A 1130 13.18 28.07 1.74
C VAL A 1130 13.85 28.23 0.37
N GLU A 1131 13.76 27.21 -0.48
CA GLU A 1131 14.25 27.25 -1.86
C GLU A 1131 13.15 27.64 -2.83
N ILE A 1132 11.93 27.13 -2.62
CA ILE A 1132 10.74 27.39 -3.42
C ILE A 1132 9.52 27.43 -2.49
N ALA A 1133 8.64 28.42 -2.68
CA ALA A 1133 7.38 28.57 -1.97
C ALA A 1133 6.24 28.78 -2.98
N GLY A 1134 5.05 28.25 -2.67
CA GLY A 1134 3.85 28.45 -3.48
C GLY A 1134 3.40 29.91 -3.51
N VAL A 1135 2.53 30.26 -4.45
CA VAL A 1135 2.04 31.64 -4.65
C VAL A 1135 1.33 32.20 -3.41
N ASP A 1136 0.61 31.36 -2.67
CA ASP A 1136 -0.15 31.73 -1.47
C ASP A 1136 0.66 31.56 -0.17
N SER A 1137 1.96 31.25 -0.27
CA SER A 1137 2.80 31.09 0.90
C SER A 1137 3.15 32.43 1.56
N VAL A 1138 3.15 32.42 2.89
CA VAL A 1138 3.68 33.52 3.71
C VAL A 1138 5.21 33.61 3.68
N TYR A 1139 5.89 32.56 3.21
CA TYR A 1139 7.34 32.49 3.12
C TYR A 1139 7.87 32.90 1.75
N GLU A 1140 9.11 33.35 1.73
CA GLU A 1140 9.84 33.70 0.50
C GLU A 1140 11.15 32.93 0.38
N LYS A 1141 11.63 32.80 -0.87
CA LYS A 1141 12.91 32.16 -1.14
C LYS A 1141 14.04 32.83 -0.36
N GLY A 1142 14.81 32.04 0.37
CA GLY A 1142 15.92 32.48 1.20
C GLY A 1142 15.57 32.66 2.67
N ASP A 1143 14.28 32.61 3.02
CA ASP A 1143 13.85 32.61 4.42
C ASP A 1143 14.50 31.46 5.18
N SER A 1144 14.98 31.78 6.37
CA SER A 1144 15.73 30.88 7.22
C SER A 1144 14.86 30.42 8.37
N LEU A 1145 14.50 29.15 8.36
CA LEU A 1145 13.64 28.54 9.36
C LEU A 1145 14.53 27.79 10.36
N LEU A 1146 14.44 28.15 11.63
CA LEU A 1146 15.07 27.40 12.71
C LEU A 1146 14.12 26.28 13.11
N ALA A 1147 14.43 25.03 12.73
CA ALA A 1147 13.65 23.86 13.14
C ALA A 1147 13.75 23.54 14.65
N VAL A 1148 14.12 24.53 15.47
CA VAL A 1148 14.15 24.49 16.93
C VAL A 1148 12.89 25.16 17.52
N ALA A 1149 12.16 25.95 16.73
CA ALA A 1149 10.79 26.36 17.02
C ALA A 1149 9.89 25.49 16.16
N PHE A 1150 9.18 24.56 16.79
CA PHE A 1150 8.65 23.31 16.25
C PHE A 1150 7.45 23.45 15.28
N GLU A 1151 7.25 24.62 14.70
CA GLU A 1151 5.98 24.99 14.11
C GLU A 1151 6.22 25.84 12.84
N LEU A 1152 5.82 25.27 11.69
CA LEU A 1152 5.80 25.92 10.38
C LEU A 1152 4.34 26.09 9.97
N ASP A 1153 3.94 27.30 9.57
CA ASP A 1153 2.59 27.57 9.09
C ASP A 1153 2.50 27.22 7.60
N LEU A 1154 1.83 26.12 7.26
CA LEU A 1154 1.55 25.77 5.87
C LEU A 1154 0.13 26.22 5.49
N PRO A 1155 -0.06 27.07 4.46
CA PRO A 1155 -1.39 27.51 4.06
C PRO A 1155 -2.24 26.33 3.53
N PRO A 1156 -3.58 26.49 3.47
CA PRO A 1156 -4.47 25.54 2.81
C PRO A 1156 -3.94 25.12 1.44
N ARG A 1157 -3.90 23.81 1.17
CA ARG A 1157 -3.49 23.25 -0.12
C ARG A 1157 -2.09 23.70 -0.59
N GLY A 1158 -1.25 24.17 0.34
CA GLY A 1158 0.04 24.76 0.06
C GLY A 1158 1.22 23.79 0.15
N GLY A 1159 2.38 24.24 -0.32
CA GLY A 1159 3.63 23.48 -0.22
C GLY A 1159 4.87 24.36 -0.13
N LEU A 1160 5.95 23.77 0.40
CA LEU A 1160 7.28 24.37 0.50
C LEU A 1160 8.36 23.37 0.07
N VAL A 1161 9.39 23.88 -0.58
CA VAL A 1161 10.65 23.15 -0.82
C VAL A 1161 11.77 23.83 -0.05
N LEU A 1162 12.44 23.07 0.80
CA LEU A 1162 13.45 23.52 1.74
C LEU A 1162 14.80 22.84 1.48
N SER A 1163 15.91 23.48 1.86
CA SER A 1163 17.24 22.87 1.91
C SER A 1163 17.80 22.81 3.33
N GLU A 1164 18.42 21.69 3.69
CA GLU A 1164 19.18 21.56 4.94
C GLU A 1164 20.55 22.23 4.78
N ARG A 1165 20.71 23.49 5.19
CA ARG A 1165 22.05 24.10 5.16
C ARG A 1165 22.89 23.61 6.32
N CYS A 1166 23.96 22.89 6.01
CA CYS A 1166 24.97 22.55 7.01
C CYS A 1166 25.55 23.85 7.62
N SER A 1167 25.46 24.02 8.94
CA SER A 1167 26.10 25.15 9.60
C SER A 1167 27.62 25.04 9.40
N THR A 1168 28.16 25.82 8.46
CA THR A 1168 29.58 25.89 8.14
C THR A 1168 30.44 26.36 9.34
N ALA A 1169 29.81 26.73 10.46
CA ALA A 1169 30.45 27.05 11.73
C ALA A 1169 31.17 25.83 12.37
N MET A 1170 30.67 24.60 12.22
CA MET A 1170 31.30 23.44 12.87
C MET A 1170 32.47 22.83 12.09
N SER A 1171 32.55 23.01 10.76
CA SER A 1171 33.65 22.43 9.97
C SER A 1171 34.95 23.22 10.12
N ALA A 1172 34.88 24.55 10.25
CA ALA A 1172 36.04 25.40 10.50
C ALA A 1172 36.58 25.22 11.93
N GLN A 1173 35.69 25.13 12.93
CA GLN A 1173 36.08 24.80 14.29
C GLN A 1173 36.58 23.37 14.42
N ARG A 1174 35.95 22.33 13.83
CA ARG A 1174 36.52 20.97 13.80
C ARG A 1174 37.86 20.93 13.07
N ARG A 1175 38.03 21.59 11.92
CA ARG A 1175 39.34 21.66 11.22
C ARG A 1175 40.39 22.38 12.07
N THR A 1176 40.00 23.39 12.85
CA THR A 1176 40.91 24.12 13.73
C THR A 1176 41.22 23.32 15.00
N LEU A 1177 40.24 22.64 15.59
CA LEU A 1177 40.37 21.78 16.76
C LEU A 1177 41.15 20.52 16.43
N VAL A 1178 40.93 19.91 15.25
CA VAL A 1178 41.72 18.78 14.74
C VAL A 1178 43.13 19.24 14.38
N LYS A 1179 43.32 20.41 13.79
CA LYS A 1179 44.68 20.99 13.60
C LYS A 1179 45.37 21.28 14.94
N GLN A 1180 44.64 21.72 15.96
CA GLN A 1180 45.16 21.95 17.31
C GLN A 1180 45.40 20.63 18.06
N LEU A 1181 44.56 19.61 17.90
CA LEU A 1181 44.73 18.27 18.46
C LEU A 1181 45.86 17.52 17.78
N ILE A 1182 46.06 17.66 16.46
CA ILE A 1182 47.21 17.12 15.74
C ILE A 1182 48.49 17.85 16.18
N LYS A 1183 48.47 19.18 16.37
CA LYS A 1183 49.61 19.91 16.95
C LYS A 1183 49.90 19.49 18.39
N SER A 1184 48.87 19.32 19.22
CA SER A 1184 49.01 18.88 20.62
C SER A 1184 49.46 17.42 20.71
N ALA A 1185 48.96 16.54 19.84
CA ALA A 1185 49.38 15.14 19.75
C ALA A 1185 50.81 15.03 19.21
N GLN A 1186 51.24 15.87 18.26
CA GLN A 1186 52.64 15.96 17.83
C GLN A 1186 53.55 16.48 18.95
N VAL A 1187 53.09 17.44 19.76
CA VAL A 1187 53.84 17.93 20.94
C VAL A 1187 53.93 16.84 22.02
N VAL A 1188 52.87 16.06 22.25
CA VAL A 1188 52.88 14.92 23.18
C VAL A 1188 53.74 13.78 22.64
N LEU A 1189 53.73 13.50 21.33
CA LEU A 1189 54.58 12.46 20.72
C LEU A 1189 56.06 12.86 20.75
N VAL A 1190 56.38 14.13 20.52
CA VAL A 1190 57.74 14.69 20.65
C VAL A 1190 58.17 14.70 22.12
N ALA A 1191 57.27 15.02 23.05
CA ALA A 1191 57.53 14.93 24.49
C ALA A 1191 57.70 13.48 24.95
N PHE A 1192 56.97 12.51 24.39
CA PHE A 1192 57.14 11.08 24.67
C PHE A 1192 58.43 10.52 24.05
N LEU A 1193 58.83 11.00 22.86
CA LEU A 1193 60.12 10.70 22.24
C LEU A 1193 61.27 11.28 23.06
N PHE A 1194 61.17 12.53 23.54
CA PHE A 1194 62.16 13.14 24.44
C PHE A 1194 62.18 12.47 25.82
N TYR A 1195 61.02 12.08 26.36
CA TYR A 1195 60.92 11.35 27.63
C TYR A 1195 61.56 9.96 27.49
N ASN A 1196 61.29 9.21 26.41
CA ASN A 1196 61.92 7.91 26.17
C ASN A 1196 63.42 8.01 25.84
N LEU A 1197 63.86 9.05 25.11
CA LEU A 1197 65.29 9.33 24.89
C LEU A 1197 66.01 9.74 26.18
N TRP A 1198 65.32 10.41 27.10
CA TRP A 1198 65.84 10.80 28.42
C TRP A 1198 65.83 9.63 29.42
N ARG A 1199 64.84 8.73 29.34
CA ARG A 1199 64.71 7.54 30.21
C ARG A 1199 65.65 6.39 29.84
N HIS A 1200 66.15 6.32 28.60
CA HIS A 1200 67.01 5.23 28.11
C HIS A 1200 68.50 5.54 27.97
N LYS A 1201 69.00 6.65 28.52
CA LYS A 1201 70.42 6.76 28.87
C LYS A 1201 70.53 6.87 30.38
N TRP A 1202 71.35 5.99 30.95
CA TRP A 1202 71.55 5.72 32.38
C TRP A 1202 70.61 4.68 32.98
N THR A 1203 70.83 3.41 32.63
CA THR A 1203 71.18 2.44 33.68
C THR A 1203 71.97 1.27 33.10
N LYS A 1204 73.22 1.23 33.56
CA LYS A 1204 74.22 0.17 33.56
C LYS A 1204 73.77 -1.24 33.18
N VAL A 1205 74.39 -1.70 32.09
CA VAL A 1205 74.85 -3.08 31.89
C VAL A 1205 75.58 -3.60 33.14
N LYS A 1206 75.20 -4.77 33.65
CA LYS A 1206 76.11 -5.93 33.78
C LYS A 1206 75.38 -7.24 34.13
N ILE A 1207 75.81 -8.25 33.37
CA ILE A 1207 75.42 -9.66 33.26
C ILE A 1207 76.07 -10.53 34.35
N ASN A 1208 75.37 -11.58 34.81
CA ASN A 1208 75.81 -12.99 35.08
C ASN A 1208 74.84 -13.63 36.09
N GLN A 1209 74.44 -14.91 36.10
CA GLN A 1209 74.92 -16.22 35.59
C GLN A 1209 73.69 -17.16 35.82
N GLN A 1210 73.14 -17.97 34.91
CA GLN A 1210 73.50 -19.37 34.57
C GLN A 1210 72.29 -20.00 33.81
N ARG A 1211 72.57 -20.83 32.79
CA ARG A 1211 71.78 -21.87 32.07
C ARG A 1211 70.34 -22.13 32.58
N PHE A 1212 69.28 -22.15 31.78
CA PHE A 1212 69.01 -22.85 30.51
C PHE A 1212 67.92 -22.11 29.72
#